data_AF-A0A162PRS0-F1
#
_entry.id   AF-A0A162PRS0-F1
#
_cell.length_a   1.000
_cell.length_b   1.000
_cell.length_c   1.000
_cell.angle_alpha   90.00
_cell.angle_beta   90.00
_cell.angle_gamma   90.00
#
_symmetry.space_group_name_H-M   'P 1'
#
loop_
_entity.id
_entity.type
_entity.pdbx_description
1 polymer ?
#
loop_
_entity_poly.entity_id
_entity_poly.type
_entity_poly.pdbx_seq_one_letter_code
_entity_poly.pdbx_strand_id
1 'polypeptide(L)'
;SLTAWVAVMGHLYSTNKERGIYKTMDGGITWKQTLFVDEHTGAIDLQLNPQQPNELYAAMWYRNRKAWNFEEAGPTSGIYKSVDGGSTWQLISGAGAGFPTGPGTGRIGLAVYPPSPATIYAVVDNQDERIGTEKANDSTYQLSDFKALTKAAFLQLDTAKLTKFLRANRVPFPYTAARLTQLVELDSIAPTALYNYLFVDDGFQNKSVKGCEVYRSSDAGKTWTKTHQQPIDNYSSYGYYFGKIYVSPMNPEKVFILGIDLMVSENGGKTFTSIDKPNVHSDHHALWINPLGDNHIINGNDGGCNISYDKGEAWFKVQTPAVGQYYAITVDNAKPYNVYGGLQDNGSWYGPSNHKESAYWMERGEYAYKRLGGGDGMQAQVDNRTNQLVYSGSQFGYYTRIDLHSKERKMIRPTHRMGEFPLRFNWQTPILLSSHNQDILYYGSNKFHRSLNRGDQLQTMSGDLSKGGKTGDVPFGTITTITESPLRFGLIYIGTDDGTIQLTKDGGTTWTMLGKPAKKNPGLPQDLYVSRVVASKWKEGRVYVCLNGYRDDHFTAYVFMSEDFGQSWKQLGKELPPEPVNVIREDPKEPAILYLGTDGGVYASLDGGNRFHAFTKDLPVSIPVHDLAIQEEANELVVATHGRSIYIGSLKPVQDLLKKDQGKKN
;
A
#
# COMPACT_ATOMS: atom_id res chain seq x y z
N SER A 1 34.18 3.44 -21.24
CA SER A 1 33.11 4.21 -21.90
C SER A 1 32.43 5.05 -20.84
N LEU A 2 32.14 6.33 -21.10
CA LEU A 2 31.34 7.21 -20.23
C LEU A 2 29.85 7.20 -20.60
N THR A 3 29.46 6.29 -21.49
CA THR A 3 28.08 6.12 -21.93
C THR A 3 27.28 5.33 -20.90
N ALA A 4 26.10 5.86 -20.57
CA ALA A 4 25.08 5.14 -19.81
C ALA A 4 23.70 5.47 -20.36
N TRP A 5 22.74 4.60 -20.06
CA TRP A 5 21.34 4.78 -20.39
C TRP A 5 20.50 4.59 -19.14
N VAL A 6 19.37 5.27 -19.06
CA VAL A 6 18.39 5.04 -18.00
C VAL A 6 16.99 4.98 -18.60
N ALA A 7 16.24 3.97 -18.18
CA ALA A 7 14.82 3.86 -18.44
C ALA A 7 14.06 4.63 -17.37
N VAL A 8 13.36 5.68 -17.78
CA VAL A 8 12.62 6.58 -16.89
C VAL A 8 11.14 6.34 -17.07
N MET A 9 10.51 5.89 -15.99
CA MET A 9 9.07 5.68 -15.97
C MET A 9 8.31 6.99 -15.93
N GLY A 10 8.90 8.04 -15.35
CA GLY A 10 8.31 9.36 -15.07
C GLY A 10 7.46 9.40 -13.80
N HIS A 11 6.68 10.47 -13.67
CA HIS A 11 5.80 10.71 -12.52
C HIS A 11 4.87 9.53 -12.25
N LEU A 12 4.55 9.30 -10.97
CA LEU A 12 3.76 8.15 -10.56
C LEU A 12 2.26 8.43 -10.72
N TYR A 13 1.78 9.62 -10.37
CA TYR A 13 0.35 9.95 -10.27
C TYR A 13 -0.14 11.02 -11.27
N SER A 14 0.78 11.79 -11.82
CA SER A 14 0.57 12.86 -12.79
C SER A 14 1.25 12.57 -14.13
N THR A 15 0.82 13.25 -15.19
CA THR A 15 1.46 13.18 -16.51
C THR A 15 2.66 14.13 -16.55
N ASN A 16 3.72 13.72 -17.23
CA ASN A 16 4.89 14.57 -17.42
C ASN A 16 5.68 14.16 -18.67
N LYS A 17 6.50 15.07 -19.19
CA LYS A 17 7.33 14.85 -20.38
C LYS A 17 8.66 14.14 -20.11
N GLU A 18 8.99 13.88 -18.84
CA GLU A 18 10.32 13.35 -18.49
C GLU A 18 10.42 11.81 -18.61
N ARG A 19 9.41 11.17 -19.22
CA ARG A 19 9.34 9.71 -19.46
C ARG A 19 10.25 9.24 -20.60
N GLY A 20 10.66 7.97 -20.59
CA GLY A 20 11.34 7.33 -21.72
C GLY A 20 12.81 7.03 -21.49
N ILE A 21 13.62 6.97 -22.55
CA ILE A 21 15.04 6.59 -22.46
C ILE A 21 15.93 7.82 -22.52
N TYR A 22 16.80 7.95 -21.53
CA TYR A 22 17.86 8.96 -21.52
C TYR A 22 19.22 8.31 -21.75
N LYS A 23 20.07 9.04 -22.47
CA LYS A 23 21.45 8.67 -22.74
C LYS A 23 22.37 9.77 -22.26
N THR A 24 23.44 9.39 -21.58
CA THR A 24 24.60 10.23 -21.29
C THR A 24 25.81 9.70 -22.05
N MET A 25 26.77 10.59 -22.36
CA MET A 25 28.07 10.23 -22.92
C MET A 25 29.24 10.84 -22.13
N ASP A 26 28.93 11.53 -21.03
CA ASP A 26 29.88 12.27 -20.18
C ASP A 26 29.86 11.79 -18.72
N GLY A 27 29.39 10.55 -18.50
CA GLY A 27 29.36 9.94 -17.16
C GLY A 27 28.19 10.42 -16.29
N GLY A 28 27.13 10.96 -16.90
CA GLY A 28 25.90 11.38 -16.22
C GLY A 28 25.87 12.86 -15.84
N ILE A 29 26.81 13.67 -16.33
CA ILE A 29 26.80 15.13 -16.14
C ILE A 29 25.66 15.74 -16.97
N THR A 30 25.48 15.28 -18.21
CA THR A 30 24.35 15.65 -19.06
C THR A 30 23.61 14.42 -19.58
N TRP A 31 22.30 14.56 -19.71
CA TRP A 31 21.40 13.52 -20.19
C TRP A 31 20.55 14.04 -21.35
N LYS A 32 20.48 13.27 -22.44
CA LYS A 32 19.60 13.54 -23.58
C LYS A 32 18.48 12.51 -23.59
N GLN A 33 17.22 12.97 -23.63
CA GLN A 33 16.07 12.13 -23.90
C GLN A 33 16.12 11.69 -25.37
N THR A 34 16.21 10.39 -25.61
CA THR A 34 16.41 9.78 -26.95
C THR A 34 15.22 8.95 -27.42
N LEU A 35 14.38 8.50 -26.48
CA LEU A 35 13.07 7.90 -26.75
C LEU A 35 12.03 8.58 -25.87
N PHE A 36 10.99 9.11 -26.49
CA PHE A 36 9.79 9.64 -25.85
C PHE A 36 8.60 9.23 -26.70
N VAL A 37 7.55 8.69 -26.07
CA VAL A 37 6.33 8.25 -26.77
C VAL A 37 5.22 9.26 -26.53
N ASP A 38 4.83 9.46 -25.27
CA ASP A 38 3.85 10.46 -24.83
C ASP A 38 4.01 10.72 -23.31
N GLU A 39 3.13 11.54 -22.71
CA GLU A 39 3.17 11.91 -21.29
C GLU A 39 2.61 10.84 -20.33
N HIS A 40 2.14 9.70 -20.85
CA HIS A 40 1.58 8.56 -20.11
C HIS A 40 2.45 7.30 -20.19
N THR A 41 3.37 7.25 -21.15
CA THR A 41 4.13 6.05 -21.51
C THR A 41 5.58 6.16 -21.04
N GLY A 42 5.90 5.41 -19.99
CA GLY A 42 7.24 5.34 -19.38
C GLY A 42 8.08 4.19 -19.92
N ALA A 43 9.41 4.31 -19.83
CA ALA A 43 10.29 3.16 -20.06
C ALA A 43 10.41 2.33 -18.78
N ILE A 44 10.24 1.01 -18.86
CA ILE A 44 10.19 0.09 -17.71
C ILE A 44 11.28 -1.00 -17.72
N ASP A 45 11.85 -1.27 -18.89
CA ASP A 45 12.92 -2.25 -19.07
C ASP A 45 13.86 -1.80 -20.19
N LEU A 46 15.15 -2.12 -20.05
CA LEU A 46 16.18 -1.82 -21.01
C LEU A 46 17.21 -2.95 -21.02
N GLN A 47 17.34 -3.61 -22.17
CA GLN A 47 18.25 -4.73 -22.39
C GLN A 47 19.30 -4.38 -23.43
N LEU A 48 20.54 -4.78 -23.17
CA LEU A 48 21.69 -4.63 -24.06
C LEU A 48 21.97 -5.97 -24.77
N ASN A 49 22.27 -5.93 -26.06
CA ASN A 49 22.92 -7.06 -26.72
C ASN A 49 24.41 -7.14 -26.25
N PRO A 50 24.82 -8.19 -25.51
CA PRO A 50 26.18 -8.27 -24.97
C PRO A 50 27.26 -8.50 -26.04
N GLN A 51 26.87 -8.96 -27.24
CA GLN A 51 27.79 -9.17 -28.36
C GLN A 51 27.90 -7.94 -29.27
N GLN A 52 26.87 -7.07 -29.27
CA GLN A 52 26.85 -5.82 -30.04
C GLN A 52 26.24 -4.69 -29.18
N PRO A 53 27.04 -4.01 -28.34
CA PRO A 53 26.54 -3.04 -27.36
C PRO A 53 25.83 -1.80 -27.93
N ASN A 54 25.86 -1.58 -29.25
CA ASN A 54 25.05 -0.54 -29.90
C ASN A 54 23.60 -0.98 -30.15
N GLU A 55 23.31 -2.28 -30.01
CA GLU A 55 21.98 -2.82 -30.11
C GLU A 55 21.32 -2.90 -28.72
N LEU A 56 20.19 -2.20 -28.58
CA LEU A 56 19.44 -2.08 -27.34
C LEU A 56 17.96 -2.38 -27.59
N TYR A 57 17.28 -2.87 -26.56
CA TYR A 57 15.83 -3.08 -26.56
C TYR A 57 15.20 -2.40 -25.34
N ALA A 58 14.20 -1.56 -25.56
CA ALA A 58 13.48 -0.86 -24.52
C ALA A 58 12.01 -1.29 -24.49
N ALA A 59 11.49 -1.57 -23.30
CA ALA A 59 10.06 -1.76 -23.08
C ALA A 59 9.43 -0.43 -22.64
N MET A 60 8.44 0.01 -23.39
CA MET A 60 7.61 1.19 -23.11
C MET A 60 6.25 0.74 -22.62
N TRP A 61 5.74 1.37 -21.56
CA TRP A 61 4.52 0.97 -20.88
C TRP A 61 3.64 2.19 -20.59
N TYR A 62 2.44 2.19 -21.17
CA TYR A 62 1.39 3.15 -20.85
C TYR A 62 0.82 2.85 -19.47
N ARG A 63 0.76 3.87 -18.61
CA ARG A 63 0.09 3.76 -17.31
C ARG A 63 -0.44 5.09 -16.80
N ASN A 64 -1.46 5.03 -15.95
CA ASN A 64 -1.96 6.18 -15.22
C ASN A 64 -2.43 5.76 -13.83
N ARG A 65 -1.92 6.40 -12.78
CA ARG A 65 -2.26 6.08 -11.39
C ARG A 65 -2.99 7.24 -10.72
N LYS A 66 -4.05 6.91 -10.01
CA LYS A 66 -4.77 7.79 -9.09
C LYS A 66 -4.77 7.18 -7.69
N ALA A 67 -5.19 7.94 -6.70
CA ALA A 67 -5.28 7.45 -5.32
C ALA A 67 -6.23 6.25 -5.17
N TRP A 68 -7.23 6.13 -6.06
CA TRP A 68 -8.30 5.13 -6.01
C TRP A 68 -8.32 4.15 -7.19
N ASN A 69 -7.51 4.39 -8.24
CA ASN A 69 -7.57 3.61 -9.47
C ASN A 69 -6.19 3.51 -10.15
N PHE A 70 -5.96 2.42 -10.85
CA PHE A 70 -4.83 2.21 -11.73
C PHE A 70 -5.30 1.82 -13.14
N GLU A 71 -4.61 2.37 -14.13
CA GLU A 71 -4.79 2.05 -15.53
C GLU A 71 -3.47 1.47 -16.00
N GLU A 72 -3.36 0.14 -15.97
CA GLU A 72 -2.12 -0.60 -16.21
C GLU A 72 -1.84 -0.98 -17.67
N ALA A 73 -2.66 -0.54 -18.64
CA ALA A 73 -2.46 -0.87 -20.05
C ALA A 73 -2.93 0.23 -20.98
N GLY A 74 -2.35 0.28 -22.19
CA GLY A 74 -2.74 1.25 -23.20
C GLY A 74 -2.06 1.06 -24.55
N PRO A 75 -2.57 1.75 -25.59
CA PRO A 75 -2.20 1.52 -26.98
C PRO A 75 -0.77 1.92 -27.34
N THR A 76 -0.11 2.71 -26.49
CA THR A 76 1.25 3.22 -26.70
C THR A 76 2.33 2.40 -25.99
N SER A 77 1.95 1.33 -25.27
CA SER A 77 2.88 0.29 -24.83
C SER A 77 3.52 -0.43 -26.02
N GLY A 78 4.79 -0.82 -25.90
CA GLY A 78 5.50 -1.54 -26.95
C GLY A 78 6.99 -1.74 -26.71
N ILE A 79 7.62 -2.49 -27.61
CA ILE A 79 9.05 -2.81 -27.56
C ILE A 79 9.75 -2.02 -28.67
N TYR A 80 10.79 -1.29 -28.30
CA TYR A 80 11.60 -0.47 -29.20
C TYR A 80 13.01 -1.02 -29.28
N LYS A 81 13.62 -0.91 -30.46
CA LYS A 81 15.00 -1.33 -30.74
C LYS A 81 15.84 -0.14 -31.18
N SER A 82 17.07 -0.06 -30.68
CA SER A 82 18.12 0.81 -31.20
C SER A 82 19.24 -0.02 -31.80
N VAL A 83 19.93 0.51 -32.81
CA VAL A 83 21.14 -0.09 -33.42
C VAL A 83 22.33 0.87 -33.44
N ASP A 84 22.17 2.06 -32.83
CA ASP A 84 23.16 3.15 -32.79
C ASP A 84 23.50 3.58 -31.36
N GLY A 85 23.40 2.63 -30.42
CA GLY A 85 23.68 2.82 -29.01
C GLY A 85 22.67 3.72 -28.33
N GLY A 86 21.39 3.60 -28.68
CA GLY A 86 20.28 4.35 -28.07
C GLY A 86 20.17 5.80 -28.50
N SER A 87 20.71 6.15 -29.67
CA SER A 87 20.59 7.52 -30.21
C SER A 87 19.27 7.69 -30.98
N THR A 88 18.83 6.63 -31.67
CA THR A 88 17.52 6.51 -32.32
C THR A 88 16.87 5.17 -32.02
N TRP A 89 15.55 5.10 -32.15
CA TRP A 89 14.72 3.96 -31.72
C TRP A 89 13.61 3.65 -32.74
N GLN A 90 13.37 2.37 -32.98
CA GLN A 90 12.32 1.86 -33.86
C GLN A 90 11.36 0.95 -33.07
N LEU A 91 10.05 1.15 -33.22
CA LEU A 91 9.05 0.21 -32.68
C LEU A 91 9.12 -1.13 -33.42
N ILE A 92 9.33 -2.22 -32.68
CA ILE A 92 9.48 -3.59 -33.22
C ILE A 92 8.36 -4.54 -32.78
N SER A 93 7.44 -4.09 -31.94
CA SER A 93 6.23 -4.84 -31.55
C SER A 93 4.95 -4.24 -32.14
N GLY A 94 5.05 -3.57 -33.29
CA GLY A 94 3.91 -2.96 -33.96
C GLY A 94 2.95 -3.97 -34.59
N ALA A 95 1.86 -3.48 -35.18
CA ALA A 95 0.90 -4.33 -35.88
C ALA A 95 1.59 -5.21 -36.94
N GLY A 96 1.27 -6.51 -36.96
CA GLY A 96 1.88 -7.49 -37.87
C GLY A 96 3.18 -8.12 -37.35
N ALA A 97 3.76 -7.63 -36.25
CA ALA A 97 4.97 -8.23 -35.66
C ALA A 97 4.69 -9.51 -34.85
N GLY A 98 3.42 -9.89 -34.62
CA GLY A 98 3.05 -11.08 -33.84
C GLY A 98 3.09 -10.89 -32.32
N PHE A 99 3.05 -9.64 -31.85
CA PHE A 99 2.99 -9.26 -30.43
C PHE A 99 1.68 -8.49 -30.14
N PRO A 100 1.15 -8.48 -28.90
CA PRO A 100 -0.04 -7.71 -28.54
C PRO A 100 0.13 -6.21 -28.79
N THR A 101 -0.95 -5.57 -29.25
CA THR A 101 -1.02 -4.13 -29.50
C THR A 101 -2.39 -3.61 -29.07
N GLY A 102 -2.50 -2.32 -28.75
CA GLY A 102 -3.77 -1.68 -28.42
C GLY A 102 -4.04 -1.60 -26.92
N PRO A 103 -5.28 -1.28 -26.51
CA PRO A 103 -5.59 -0.84 -25.15
C PRO A 103 -5.32 -1.89 -24.06
N GLY A 104 -5.34 -3.18 -24.39
CA GLY A 104 -5.01 -4.25 -23.44
C GLY A 104 -3.52 -4.52 -23.25
N THR A 105 -2.63 -3.79 -23.93
CA THR A 105 -1.18 -4.02 -23.82
C THR A 105 -0.62 -3.37 -22.56
N GLY A 106 -0.41 -4.17 -21.52
CA GLY A 106 0.11 -3.72 -20.22
C GLY A 106 1.64 -3.72 -20.14
N ARG A 107 2.14 -3.98 -18.94
CA ARG A 107 3.58 -3.98 -18.64
C ARG A 107 4.30 -5.08 -19.42
N ILE A 108 5.50 -4.76 -19.91
CA ILE A 108 6.36 -5.68 -20.66
C ILE A 108 7.70 -5.84 -19.94
N GLY A 109 8.14 -7.09 -19.74
CA GLY A 109 9.50 -7.43 -19.31
C GLY A 109 10.27 -8.10 -20.45
N LEU A 110 11.58 -7.86 -20.55
CA LEU A 110 12.42 -8.34 -21.65
C LEU A 110 13.61 -9.16 -21.15
N ALA A 111 13.99 -10.21 -21.88
CA ALA A 111 15.23 -10.96 -21.67
C ALA A 111 15.91 -11.28 -23.00
N VAL A 112 17.17 -10.86 -23.15
CA VAL A 112 18.03 -11.20 -24.31
C VAL A 112 18.88 -12.40 -23.94
N TYR A 113 18.89 -13.45 -24.78
CA TYR A 113 19.75 -14.62 -24.55
C TYR A 113 21.20 -14.32 -24.91
N PRO A 114 22.16 -14.30 -23.95
CA PRO A 114 23.51 -13.77 -24.21
C PRO A 114 24.31 -14.51 -25.30
N PRO A 115 24.29 -15.86 -25.39
CA PRO A 115 25.03 -16.59 -26.42
C PRO A 115 24.47 -16.42 -27.84
N SER A 116 23.17 -16.14 -27.99
CA SER A 116 22.55 -15.85 -29.30
C SER A 116 21.52 -14.71 -29.16
N PRO A 117 21.97 -13.44 -29.19
CA PRO A 117 21.15 -12.27 -28.90
C PRO A 117 19.99 -12.00 -29.88
N ALA A 118 19.90 -12.75 -30.99
CA ALA A 118 18.71 -12.77 -31.83
C ALA A 118 17.49 -13.43 -31.14
N THR A 119 17.74 -14.25 -30.12
CA THR A 119 16.71 -14.85 -29.26
C THR A 119 16.37 -13.89 -28.14
N ILE A 120 15.13 -13.42 -28.14
CA ILE A 120 14.59 -12.49 -27.15
C ILE A 120 13.28 -13.06 -26.63
N TYR A 121 13.12 -13.03 -25.31
CA TYR A 121 11.85 -13.31 -24.66
C TYR A 121 11.22 -12.01 -24.17
N ALA A 122 9.90 -11.95 -24.28
CA ALA A 122 9.08 -10.90 -23.70
C ALA A 122 7.94 -11.51 -22.90
N VAL A 123 7.75 -11.05 -21.68
CA VAL A 123 6.53 -11.31 -20.90
C VAL A 123 5.67 -10.07 -20.93
N VAL A 124 4.35 -10.23 -21.11
CA VAL A 124 3.39 -9.12 -21.11
C VAL A 124 2.23 -9.42 -20.17
N ASP A 125 1.78 -8.37 -19.47
CA ASP A 125 0.52 -8.35 -18.75
C ASP A 125 -0.60 -7.93 -19.70
N ASN A 126 -1.31 -8.90 -20.26
CA ASN A 126 -2.33 -8.67 -21.28
C ASN A 126 -3.72 -8.46 -20.63
N GLN A 127 -4.16 -7.19 -20.62
CA GLN A 127 -5.43 -6.73 -20.06
C GLN A 127 -6.63 -6.90 -21.00
N ASP A 128 -6.45 -7.49 -22.19
CA ASP A 128 -7.59 -7.89 -23.01
C ASP A 128 -8.43 -8.93 -22.27
N GLU A 129 -9.74 -8.90 -22.48
CA GLU A 129 -10.65 -9.90 -21.93
C GLU A 129 -10.27 -11.32 -22.40
N ARG A 130 -10.21 -12.24 -21.45
CA ARG A 130 -10.12 -13.67 -21.70
C ARG A 130 -11.53 -14.15 -22.02
N ILE A 131 -11.75 -14.46 -23.30
CA ILE A 131 -13.02 -15.01 -23.78
C ILE A 131 -13.21 -16.40 -23.17
N GLY A 132 -14.08 -16.48 -22.15
CA GLY A 132 -14.58 -17.72 -21.55
C GLY A 132 -16.09 -17.83 -21.73
N THR A 133 -16.60 -19.03 -22.02
CA THR A 133 -18.03 -19.30 -22.21
C THR A 133 -18.79 -19.34 -20.88
N GLU A 134 -18.98 -18.21 -20.21
CA GLU A 134 -19.98 -18.15 -19.13
C GLU A 134 -21.37 -18.24 -19.77
N LYS A 135 -22.02 -19.40 -19.65
CA LYS A 135 -23.44 -19.52 -19.97
C LYS A 135 -24.23 -18.76 -18.91
N ALA A 136 -24.98 -17.75 -19.33
CA ALA A 136 -26.06 -17.17 -18.53
C ALA A 136 -26.94 -18.31 -17.98
N ASN A 137 -27.01 -18.43 -16.66
CA ASN A 137 -27.80 -19.45 -16.00
C ASN A 137 -29.06 -18.80 -15.41
N ASP A 138 -30.17 -18.86 -16.14
CA ASP A 138 -31.48 -18.33 -15.72
C ASP A 138 -32.08 -19.01 -14.46
N SER A 139 -31.42 -20.05 -13.93
CA SER A 139 -31.84 -20.72 -12.70
C SER A 139 -31.46 -19.98 -11.41
N THR A 140 -30.69 -18.88 -11.48
CA THR A 140 -30.22 -18.12 -10.31
C THR A 140 -30.29 -16.61 -10.54
N TYR A 141 -30.61 -15.85 -9.48
CA TYR A 141 -30.47 -14.39 -9.53
C TYR A 141 -29.01 -13.96 -9.55
N GLN A 142 -28.74 -12.84 -10.22
CA GLN A 142 -27.49 -12.09 -10.19
C GLN A 142 -27.67 -10.78 -9.43
N LEU A 143 -26.58 -10.18 -8.95
CA LEU A 143 -26.66 -8.91 -8.20
C LEU A 143 -27.32 -7.79 -9.04
N SER A 144 -27.06 -7.77 -10.34
CA SER A 144 -27.65 -6.79 -11.28
C SER A 144 -29.18 -6.83 -11.32
N ASP A 145 -29.79 -7.99 -11.06
CA ASP A 145 -31.25 -8.15 -11.05
C ASP A 145 -31.90 -7.27 -9.98
N PHE A 146 -31.16 -6.89 -8.93
CA PHE A 146 -31.64 -6.09 -7.81
C PHE A 146 -31.39 -4.58 -7.98
N LYS A 147 -30.62 -4.15 -9.00
CA LYS A 147 -30.10 -2.78 -9.15
C LYS A 147 -31.19 -1.72 -9.32
N ALA A 148 -32.28 -2.06 -10.01
CA ALA A 148 -33.37 -1.14 -10.34
C ALA A 148 -34.76 -1.76 -10.12
N LEU A 149 -34.89 -2.67 -9.15
CA LEU A 149 -36.17 -3.30 -8.85
C LEU A 149 -37.22 -2.28 -8.39
N THR A 150 -38.43 -2.41 -8.91
CA THR A 150 -39.61 -1.76 -8.33
C THR A 150 -40.13 -2.60 -7.16
N LYS A 151 -40.92 -1.98 -6.27
CA LYS A 151 -41.58 -2.71 -5.17
C LYS A 151 -42.42 -3.88 -5.69
N ALA A 152 -43.21 -3.65 -6.74
CA ALA A 152 -44.04 -4.68 -7.36
C ALA A 152 -43.20 -5.87 -7.90
N ALA A 153 -42.08 -5.58 -8.57
CA ALA A 153 -41.18 -6.62 -9.07
C ALA A 153 -40.49 -7.40 -7.93
N PHE A 154 -40.07 -6.72 -6.86
CA PHE A 154 -39.45 -7.37 -5.71
C PHE A 154 -40.40 -8.36 -5.02
N LEU A 155 -41.67 -7.98 -4.85
CA LEU A 155 -42.69 -8.84 -4.22
C LEU A 155 -43.06 -10.07 -5.07
N GLN A 156 -42.67 -10.09 -6.35
CA GLN A 156 -42.86 -11.21 -7.27
C GLN A 156 -41.62 -12.11 -7.42
N LEU A 157 -40.52 -11.83 -6.68
CA LEU A 157 -39.33 -12.66 -6.73
C LEU A 157 -39.62 -14.09 -6.23
N ASP A 158 -39.03 -15.06 -6.91
CA ASP A 158 -39.08 -16.46 -6.50
C ASP A 158 -38.32 -16.63 -5.17
N THR A 159 -39.04 -17.07 -4.14
CA THR A 159 -38.51 -17.18 -2.77
C THR A 159 -37.37 -18.21 -2.66
N ALA A 160 -37.39 -19.28 -3.45
CA ALA A 160 -36.35 -20.31 -3.44
C ALA A 160 -35.08 -19.79 -4.12
N LYS A 161 -35.20 -19.12 -5.27
CA LYS A 161 -34.08 -18.47 -5.96
C LYS A 161 -33.48 -17.36 -5.10
N LEU A 162 -34.31 -16.53 -4.45
CA LEU A 162 -33.84 -15.49 -3.54
C LEU A 162 -33.11 -16.09 -2.33
N THR A 163 -33.65 -17.15 -1.71
CA THR A 163 -32.98 -17.84 -0.61
C THR A 163 -31.62 -18.40 -1.03
N LYS A 164 -31.51 -19.00 -2.23
CA LYS A 164 -30.24 -19.48 -2.78
C LYS A 164 -29.26 -18.34 -3.01
N PHE A 165 -29.71 -17.22 -3.57
CA PHE A 165 -28.90 -16.01 -3.78
C PHE A 165 -28.35 -15.45 -2.46
N LEU A 166 -29.20 -15.29 -1.43
CA LEU A 166 -28.79 -14.78 -0.12
C LEU A 166 -27.74 -15.67 0.54
N ARG A 167 -27.88 -17.00 0.42
CA ARG A 167 -26.89 -17.97 0.92
C ARG A 167 -25.57 -17.90 0.16
N ALA A 168 -25.63 -17.85 -1.18
CA ALA A 168 -24.45 -17.74 -2.04
C ALA A 168 -23.63 -16.47 -1.72
N ASN A 169 -24.32 -15.37 -1.39
CA ASN A 169 -23.72 -14.09 -1.04
C ASN A 169 -23.52 -13.89 0.48
N ARG A 170 -23.70 -14.94 1.29
CA ARG A 170 -23.48 -14.92 2.75
C ARG A 170 -24.19 -13.78 3.50
N VAL A 171 -25.39 -13.41 3.05
CA VAL A 171 -26.20 -12.36 3.72
C VAL A 171 -26.55 -12.84 5.14
N PRO A 172 -26.26 -12.05 6.20
CA PRO A 172 -26.41 -12.50 7.58
C PRO A 172 -27.88 -12.54 8.03
N PHE A 173 -28.16 -13.39 9.03
CA PHE A 173 -29.41 -13.34 9.80
C PHE A 173 -29.54 -11.96 10.49
N PRO A 174 -30.73 -11.34 10.60
CA PRO A 174 -32.07 -11.87 10.33
C PRO A 174 -32.61 -11.70 8.90
N TYR A 175 -31.78 -11.36 7.90
CA TYR A 175 -32.25 -11.06 6.55
C TYR A 175 -32.53 -12.32 5.71
N THR A 176 -33.62 -13.00 6.02
CA THR A 176 -34.17 -14.09 5.20
C THR A 176 -34.98 -13.56 4.02
N ALA A 177 -35.24 -14.39 3.00
CA ALA A 177 -36.09 -14.01 1.86
C ALA A 177 -37.46 -13.49 2.35
N ALA A 178 -38.13 -14.23 3.25
CA ALA A 178 -39.40 -13.80 3.83
C ALA A 178 -39.30 -12.47 4.60
N ARG A 179 -38.23 -12.27 5.38
CA ARG A 179 -38.03 -11.02 6.12
C ARG A 179 -37.77 -9.84 5.18
N LEU A 180 -36.98 -10.02 4.14
CA LEU A 180 -36.71 -8.99 3.15
C LEU A 180 -37.98 -8.60 2.38
N THR A 181 -38.77 -9.59 1.93
CA THR A 181 -40.08 -9.35 1.31
C THR A 181 -40.99 -8.54 2.23
N GLN A 182 -41.09 -8.92 3.51
CA GLN A 182 -41.88 -8.19 4.50
C GLN A 182 -41.37 -6.75 4.71
N LEU A 183 -40.05 -6.55 4.80
CA LEU A 183 -39.47 -5.22 5.00
C LEU A 183 -39.70 -4.30 3.79
N VAL A 184 -39.66 -4.83 2.57
CA VAL A 184 -39.99 -4.09 1.34
C VAL A 184 -41.48 -3.81 1.26
N GLU A 185 -42.33 -4.78 1.62
CA GLU A 185 -43.78 -4.62 1.66
C GLU A 185 -44.21 -3.50 2.61
N LEU A 186 -43.58 -3.41 3.79
CA LEU A 186 -43.80 -2.39 4.81
C LEU A 186 -43.08 -1.06 4.55
N ASP A 187 -42.43 -0.89 3.39
CA ASP A 187 -41.61 0.30 3.04
C ASP A 187 -40.52 0.62 4.09
N SER A 188 -40.10 -0.37 4.87
CA SER A 188 -39.03 -0.25 5.86
C SER A 188 -37.64 -0.28 5.24
N ILE A 189 -37.52 -0.89 4.05
CA ILE A 189 -36.34 -0.82 3.18
C ILE A 189 -36.77 -0.63 1.73
N ALA A 190 -35.91 -0.02 0.92
CA ALA A 190 -36.14 0.10 -0.51
C ALA A 190 -36.04 -1.26 -1.23
N PRO A 191 -36.73 -1.47 -2.37
CA PRO A 191 -36.57 -2.68 -3.19
C PRO A 191 -35.12 -2.93 -3.66
N THR A 192 -34.33 -1.86 -3.78
CA THR A 192 -32.90 -1.91 -4.13
C THR A 192 -31.98 -2.20 -2.93
N ALA A 193 -32.53 -2.44 -1.74
CA ALA A 193 -31.73 -2.56 -0.52
C ALA A 193 -30.71 -3.70 -0.55
N LEU A 194 -31.06 -4.81 -1.21
CA LEU A 194 -30.15 -5.94 -1.37
C LEU A 194 -29.00 -5.62 -2.34
N TYR A 195 -29.28 -4.87 -3.42
CA TYR A 195 -28.25 -4.36 -4.31
C TYR A 195 -27.30 -3.46 -3.55
N ASN A 196 -27.81 -2.43 -2.85
CA ASN A 196 -26.99 -1.51 -2.08
C ASN A 196 -26.12 -2.27 -1.07
N TYR A 197 -26.68 -3.26 -0.36
CA TYR A 197 -25.97 -4.01 0.67
C TYR A 197 -24.79 -4.85 0.14
N LEU A 198 -24.92 -5.43 -1.05
CA LEU A 198 -23.94 -6.34 -1.64
C LEU A 198 -23.03 -5.67 -2.67
N PHE A 199 -23.42 -4.51 -3.20
CA PHE A 199 -22.67 -3.83 -4.23
C PHE A 199 -21.33 -3.33 -3.71
N VAL A 200 -20.27 -3.94 -4.21
CA VAL A 200 -18.89 -3.47 -4.07
C VAL A 200 -18.50 -2.88 -5.42
N ASP A 201 -18.03 -1.63 -5.39
CA ASP A 201 -17.55 -0.92 -6.57
C ASP A 201 -16.05 -1.15 -6.73
N ASP A 202 -15.63 -2.42 -6.81
CA ASP A 202 -14.24 -2.78 -7.04
C ASP A 202 -14.05 -3.25 -8.49
N GLY A 203 -13.37 -2.43 -9.30
CA GLY A 203 -12.91 -2.82 -10.63
C GLY A 203 -11.92 -4.01 -10.63
N PHE A 204 -11.53 -4.43 -9.42
CA PHE A 204 -10.45 -5.34 -9.07
C PHE A 204 -10.79 -6.83 -9.19
N GLN A 205 -12.02 -7.26 -8.81
CA GLN A 205 -12.30 -8.69 -8.60
C GLN A 205 -13.01 -9.39 -9.77
N ASN A 206 -13.42 -8.66 -10.82
CA ASN A 206 -14.38 -9.19 -11.82
C ASN A 206 -13.94 -9.10 -13.30
N LYS A 207 -12.68 -8.78 -13.60
CA LYS A 207 -12.20 -8.80 -14.99
C LYS A 207 -11.44 -10.10 -15.29
N SER A 208 -12.07 -10.98 -16.06
CA SER A 208 -11.41 -12.12 -16.70
C SER A 208 -10.51 -11.57 -17.81
N VAL A 209 -9.25 -11.27 -17.50
CA VAL A 209 -8.24 -10.83 -18.49
C VAL A 209 -7.34 -11.99 -18.91
N LYS A 210 -6.64 -11.86 -20.04
CA LYS A 210 -5.67 -12.87 -20.51
C LYS A 210 -4.50 -13.03 -19.55
N GLY A 211 -4.07 -11.94 -18.90
CA GLY A 211 -3.02 -11.94 -17.88
C GLY A 211 -1.64 -12.21 -18.47
N CYS A 212 -0.86 -13.07 -17.81
CA CYS A 212 0.51 -13.37 -18.20
C CYS A 212 0.62 -14.09 -19.57
N GLU A 213 1.25 -13.43 -20.54
CA GLU A 213 1.62 -14.04 -21.82
C GLU A 213 3.13 -13.95 -22.09
N VAL A 214 3.70 -14.99 -22.70
CA VAL A 214 5.12 -15.04 -23.05
C VAL A 214 5.27 -15.17 -24.57
N TYR A 215 6.15 -14.35 -25.12
CA TYR A 215 6.47 -14.29 -26.54
C TYR A 215 7.97 -14.46 -26.74
N ARG A 216 8.34 -15.10 -27.84
CA ARG A 216 9.72 -15.28 -28.27
C ARG A 216 9.92 -14.65 -29.65
N SER A 217 11.02 -13.93 -29.81
CA SER A 217 11.61 -13.59 -31.10
C SER A 217 12.88 -14.41 -31.30
N SER A 218 13.14 -14.84 -32.54
CA SER A 218 14.40 -15.50 -32.94
C SER A 218 15.15 -14.73 -34.03
N ASP A 219 14.69 -13.53 -34.38
CA ASP A 219 15.21 -12.69 -35.46
C ASP A 219 15.50 -11.25 -34.99
N ALA A 220 15.90 -11.12 -33.72
CA ALA A 220 16.26 -9.87 -33.06
C ALA A 220 15.11 -8.84 -33.04
N GLY A 221 13.89 -9.33 -32.82
CA GLY A 221 12.68 -8.55 -32.61
C GLY A 221 11.88 -8.23 -33.87
N LYS A 222 12.23 -8.76 -35.05
CA LYS A 222 11.46 -8.49 -36.29
C LYS A 222 10.10 -9.19 -36.26
N THR A 223 10.05 -10.40 -35.71
CA THR A 223 8.82 -11.16 -35.48
C THR A 223 8.79 -11.76 -34.08
N TRP A 224 7.59 -11.89 -33.54
CA TRP A 224 7.28 -12.43 -32.23
C TRP A 224 6.28 -13.58 -32.38
N THR A 225 6.42 -14.60 -31.55
CA THR A 225 5.50 -15.73 -31.51
C THR A 225 5.16 -16.04 -30.05
N LYS A 226 3.87 -16.14 -29.75
CA LYS A 226 3.40 -16.59 -28.43
C LYS A 226 3.89 -18.01 -28.17
N THR A 227 4.47 -18.27 -27.00
CA THR A 227 5.15 -19.54 -26.71
C THR A 227 4.20 -20.64 -26.23
N HIS A 228 3.03 -20.26 -25.72
CA HIS A 228 2.09 -21.17 -25.05
C HIS A 228 0.67 -21.10 -25.63
N GLN A 229 -0.08 -22.19 -25.42
CA GLN A 229 -1.50 -22.29 -25.77
C GLN A 229 -2.41 -22.17 -24.54
N GLN A 230 -1.99 -22.75 -23.42
CA GLN A 230 -2.74 -22.71 -22.16
C GLN A 230 -2.40 -21.43 -21.40
N PRO A 231 -3.37 -20.80 -20.71
CA PRO A 231 -3.12 -19.63 -19.88
C PRO A 231 -2.05 -19.89 -18.81
N ILE A 232 -1.25 -18.86 -18.52
CA ILE A 232 -0.28 -18.88 -17.42
C ILE A 232 -0.92 -18.13 -16.26
N ASP A 233 -1.37 -18.87 -15.25
CA ASP A 233 -2.02 -18.30 -14.07
C ASP A 233 -0.97 -17.83 -13.03
N ASN A 234 -0.09 -16.90 -13.42
CA ASN A 234 0.91 -16.28 -12.50
C ASN A 234 0.47 -14.88 -11.99
N TYR A 235 -0.37 -14.21 -12.77
CA TYR A 235 -1.07 -13.00 -12.39
C TYR A 235 -2.20 -12.73 -13.40
N SER A 236 -3.27 -12.11 -12.91
CA SER A 236 -4.39 -11.58 -13.69
C SER A 236 -4.62 -10.17 -13.14
N SER A 237 -4.49 -9.14 -14.00
CA SER A 237 -4.54 -7.70 -13.65
C SER A 237 -3.48 -7.16 -12.67
N TYR A 238 -2.53 -7.98 -12.19
CA TYR A 238 -1.45 -7.55 -11.28
C TYR A 238 -0.03 -7.63 -11.88
N GLY A 239 0.08 -7.97 -13.17
CA GLY A 239 1.38 -8.12 -13.84
C GLY A 239 2.19 -6.84 -13.89
N TYR A 240 1.55 -5.67 -13.73
CA TYR A 240 2.23 -4.38 -13.60
C TYR A 240 3.24 -4.31 -12.44
N TYR A 241 3.06 -5.10 -11.38
CA TYR A 241 3.92 -5.08 -10.19
C TYR A 241 5.17 -5.98 -10.37
N PHE A 242 5.01 -7.13 -11.05
CA PHE A 242 6.06 -8.16 -11.18
C PHE A 242 6.74 -8.22 -12.55
N GLY A 243 5.98 -8.00 -13.65
CA GLY A 243 6.25 -8.44 -15.02
C GLY A 243 7.72 -8.38 -15.46
N LYS A 244 8.45 -9.45 -15.16
CA LYS A 244 9.88 -9.64 -15.46
C LYS A 244 10.09 -11.08 -15.92
N ILE A 245 11.01 -11.24 -16.87
CA ILE A 245 11.38 -12.52 -17.46
C ILE A 245 12.90 -12.61 -17.50
N TYR A 246 13.43 -13.80 -17.31
CA TYR A 246 14.85 -14.11 -17.38
C TYR A 246 15.05 -15.36 -18.23
N VAL A 247 16.17 -15.44 -18.92
CA VAL A 247 16.59 -16.63 -19.67
C VAL A 247 17.88 -17.16 -19.08
N SER A 248 18.01 -18.48 -18.97
CA SER A 248 19.26 -19.10 -18.52
C SER A 248 20.40 -18.70 -19.47
N PRO A 249 21.58 -18.32 -18.94
CA PRO A 249 22.74 -18.03 -19.76
C PRO A 249 23.27 -19.28 -20.48
N MET A 250 22.88 -20.48 -20.06
CA MET A 250 23.35 -21.75 -20.59
C MET A 250 22.36 -22.46 -21.52
N ASN A 251 21.05 -22.23 -21.31
CA ASN A 251 20.00 -22.91 -22.07
C ASN A 251 18.93 -21.91 -22.53
N PRO A 252 18.81 -21.64 -23.84
CA PRO A 252 17.81 -20.68 -24.34
C PRO A 252 16.36 -21.16 -24.13
N GLU A 253 16.15 -22.46 -23.88
CA GLU A 253 14.83 -23.03 -23.61
C GLU A 253 14.46 -22.95 -22.11
N LYS A 254 15.40 -22.62 -21.22
CA LYS A 254 15.13 -22.45 -19.80
C LYS A 254 14.84 -20.98 -19.48
N VAL A 255 13.58 -20.66 -19.17
CA VAL A 255 13.12 -19.29 -18.90
C VAL A 255 12.38 -19.21 -17.58
N PHE A 256 12.56 -18.09 -16.87
CA PHE A 256 11.92 -17.81 -15.59
C PHE A 256 11.04 -16.58 -15.74
N ILE A 257 9.83 -16.62 -15.18
CA ILE A 257 8.94 -15.46 -15.09
C ILE A 257 8.65 -15.17 -13.62
N LEU A 258 8.63 -13.87 -13.29
CA LEU A 258 8.33 -13.40 -11.95
C LEU A 258 6.87 -12.93 -11.88
N GLY A 259 6.18 -13.31 -10.83
CA GLY A 259 4.78 -13.00 -10.57
C GLY A 259 4.45 -13.21 -9.10
N ILE A 260 3.21 -13.63 -8.83
CA ILE A 260 2.82 -14.16 -7.52
C ILE A 260 3.74 -15.35 -7.18
N ASP A 261 3.98 -16.21 -8.18
CA ASP A 261 4.93 -17.32 -8.10
C ASP A 261 6.19 -17.04 -8.92
N LEU A 262 7.31 -17.63 -8.49
CA LEU A 262 8.51 -17.78 -9.31
C LEU A 262 8.34 -19.03 -10.18
N MET A 263 8.03 -18.83 -11.46
CA MET A 263 7.79 -19.93 -12.39
C MET A 263 8.96 -20.15 -13.35
N VAL A 264 9.27 -21.42 -13.63
CA VAL A 264 10.28 -21.84 -14.61
C VAL A 264 9.64 -22.64 -15.74
N SER A 265 10.19 -22.50 -16.94
CA SER A 265 9.94 -23.34 -18.10
C SER A 265 11.25 -23.93 -18.58
N GLU A 266 11.24 -25.21 -18.96
CA GLU A 266 12.40 -25.94 -19.53
C GLU A 266 12.24 -26.18 -21.05
N ASN A 267 11.20 -25.62 -21.67
CA ASN A 267 10.83 -25.89 -23.07
C ASN A 267 10.49 -24.62 -23.86
N GLY A 268 11.18 -23.52 -23.54
CA GLY A 268 11.10 -22.26 -24.26
C GLY A 268 9.83 -21.48 -23.98
N GLY A 269 9.21 -21.67 -22.81
CA GLY A 269 7.99 -20.98 -22.40
C GLY A 269 6.70 -21.65 -22.86
N LYS A 270 6.71 -22.92 -23.28
CA LYS A 270 5.48 -23.64 -23.67
C LYS A 270 4.65 -24.04 -22.46
N THR A 271 5.32 -24.46 -21.39
CA THR A 271 4.72 -24.81 -20.09
C THR A 271 5.56 -24.26 -18.95
N PHE A 272 4.91 -23.87 -17.86
CA PHE A 272 5.55 -23.31 -16.67
C PHE A 272 5.16 -24.09 -15.41
N THR A 273 6.07 -24.13 -14.45
CA THR A 273 5.86 -24.70 -13.10
C THR A 273 6.45 -23.77 -12.05
N SER A 274 5.74 -23.53 -10.95
CA SER A 274 6.30 -22.81 -9.81
C SER A 274 7.45 -23.62 -9.18
N ILE A 275 8.51 -22.92 -8.79
CA ILE A 275 9.63 -23.46 -8.00
C ILE A 275 9.66 -22.88 -6.59
N ASP A 276 8.56 -22.26 -6.16
CA ASP A 276 8.39 -21.84 -4.77
C ASP A 276 8.28 -23.05 -3.86
N LYS A 277 8.81 -22.89 -2.66
CA LYS A 277 8.76 -23.88 -1.58
C LYS A 277 8.23 -23.18 -0.32
N PRO A 278 7.83 -23.92 0.74
CA PRO A 278 7.15 -23.32 1.90
C PRO A 278 7.88 -22.18 2.63
N ASN A 279 9.20 -22.03 2.44
CA ASN A 279 10.01 -20.97 3.04
C ASN A 279 10.38 -19.84 2.05
N VAL A 280 9.82 -19.86 0.84
CA VAL A 280 9.88 -18.80 -0.16
C VAL A 280 8.60 -17.98 -0.04
N HIS A 281 8.73 -16.67 0.04
CA HIS A 281 7.60 -15.76 0.01
C HIS A 281 7.15 -15.53 -1.44
N SER A 282 5.86 -15.28 -1.66
CA SER A 282 5.30 -14.85 -2.95
C SER A 282 5.84 -13.48 -3.38
N ASP A 283 5.40 -13.00 -4.54
CA ASP A 283 5.57 -11.63 -5.00
C ASP A 283 7.03 -11.34 -5.36
N HIS A 284 7.44 -11.85 -6.52
CA HIS A 284 8.82 -11.89 -6.96
C HIS A 284 9.19 -10.69 -7.83
N HIS A 285 10.31 -10.04 -7.52
CA HIS A 285 10.72 -8.79 -8.17
C HIS A 285 12.10 -8.85 -8.82
N ALA A 286 12.99 -9.71 -8.33
CA ALA A 286 14.34 -9.82 -8.84
C ALA A 286 14.79 -11.28 -8.88
N LEU A 287 15.53 -11.63 -9.93
CA LEU A 287 16.20 -12.91 -10.04
C LEU A 287 17.61 -12.68 -10.56
N TRP A 288 18.58 -13.26 -9.88
CA TRP A 288 19.93 -13.39 -10.38
C TRP A 288 20.21 -14.87 -10.67
N ILE A 289 20.71 -15.14 -11.86
CA ILE A 289 21.10 -16.49 -12.30
C ILE A 289 22.61 -16.48 -12.48
N ASN A 290 23.29 -17.44 -11.87
CA ASN A 290 24.73 -17.53 -11.99
C ASN A 290 25.15 -17.74 -13.47
N PRO A 291 25.98 -16.85 -14.05
CA PRO A 291 26.39 -16.92 -15.45
C PRO A 291 27.22 -18.15 -15.80
N LEU A 292 27.80 -18.82 -14.81
CA LEU A 292 28.62 -20.02 -14.98
C LEU A 292 27.84 -21.32 -14.78
N GLY A 293 26.58 -21.26 -14.34
CA GLY A 293 25.79 -22.44 -13.98
C GLY A 293 24.41 -22.09 -13.46
N ASP A 294 23.35 -22.53 -14.15
CA ASP A 294 21.96 -22.17 -13.82
C ASP A 294 21.32 -22.95 -12.64
N ASN A 295 22.15 -23.61 -11.82
CA ASN A 295 21.77 -24.25 -10.56
C ASN A 295 21.74 -23.26 -9.39
N HIS A 296 22.57 -22.21 -9.45
CA HIS A 296 22.68 -21.20 -8.40
C HIS A 296 21.86 -19.97 -8.79
N ILE A 297 20.80 -19.72 -8.04
CA ILE A 297 19.88 -18.60 -8.24
C ILE A 297 19.64 -17.85 -6.94
N ILE A 298 19.50 -16.52 -7.04
CA ILE A 298 19.16 -15.64 -5.93
C ILE A 298 17.87 -14.92 -6.31
N ASN A 299 16.84 -15.09 -5.48
CA ASN A 299 15.50 -14.56 -5.64
C ASN A 299 15.27 -13.42 -4.64
N GLY A 300 14.77 -12.29 -5.13
CA GLY A 300 14.27 -11.19 -4.32
C GLY A 300 12.75 -11.10 -4.44
N ASN A 301 12.07 -11.18 -3.30
CA ASN A 301 10.62 -11.15 -3.15
C ASN A 301 10.19 -10.23 -1.99
N ASP A 302 8.89 -9.99 -1.81
CA ASP A 302 8.39 -9.10 -0.75
C ASP A 302 8.72 -9.61 0.67
N GLY A 303 9.01 -10.90 0.81
CA GLY A 303 9.49 -11.49 2.06
C GLY A 303 11.01 -11.42 2.28
N GLY A 304 11.77 -10.78 1.39
CA GLY A 304 13.22 -10.60 1.46
C GLY A 304 13.98 -11.32 0.34
N CYS A 305 15.00 -12.10 0.70
CA CYS A 305 15.87 -12.78 -0.26
C CYS A 305 15.94 -14.28 0.03
N ASN A 306 15.90 -15.10 -1.02
CA ASN A 306 16.05 -16.54 -0.98
C ASN A 306 17.17 -16.97 -1.96
N ILE A 307 18.01 -17.93 -1.55
CA ILE A 307 19.12 -18.46 -2.37
C ILE A 307 18.92 -19.96 -2.58
N SER A 308 19.10 -20.44 -3.81
CA SER A 308 19.13 -21.87 -4.13
C SER A 308 20.39 -22.23 -4.88
N TYR A 309 20.94 -23.42 -4.63
CA TYR A 309 22.11 -24.00 -5.32
C TYR A 309 21.75 -25.25 -6.14
N ASP A 310 20.47 -25.60 -6.21
CA ASP A 310 19.95 -26.84 -6.79
C ASP A 310 18.71 -26.58 -7.66
N LYS A 311 18.70 -25.45 -8.40
CA LYS A 311 17.64 -25.06 -9.35
C LYS A 311 16.28 -24.76 -8.71
N GLY A 312 16.24 -24.43 -7.42
CA GLY A 312 15.01 -24.13 -6.69
C GLY A 312 14.36 -25.33 -6.03
N GLU A 313 15.04 -26.49 -5.95
CA GLU A 313 14.52 -27.63 -5.18
C GLU A 313 14.60 -27.37 -3.66
N ALA A 314 15.65 -26.69 -3.21
CA ALA A 314 15.77 -26.17 -1.85
C ALA A 314 16.17 -24.69 -1.85
N TRP A 315 15.67 -23.96 -0.86
CA TRP A 315 15.90 -22.53 -0.69
C TRP A 315 16.41 -22.21 0.71
N PHE A 316 17.40 -21.32 0.79
CA PHE A 316 17.88 -20.69 2.01
C PHE A 316 17.30 -19.29 2.10
N LYS A 317 16.51 -18.99 3.14
CA LYS A 317 16.00 -17.63 3.38
C LYS A 317 17.07 -16.79 4.07
N VAL A 318 17.39 -15.64 3.49
CA VAL A 318 18.37 -14.69 4.02
C VAL A 318 17.66 -13.77 5.03
N GLN A 319 17.92 -13.99 6.31
CA GLN A 319 17.22 -13.32 7.43
C GLN A 319 18.04 -12.19 8.09
N THR A 320 19.21 -11.86 7.54
CA THR A 320 20.13 -10.85 8.10
C THR A 320 19.80 -9.39 7.73
N PRO A 321 19.20 -9.06 6.56
CA PRO A 321 18.90 -7.66 6.24
C PRO A 321 17.72 -7.15 7.06
N ALA A 322 17.92 -6.06 7.80
CA ALA A 322 16.85 -5.32 8.47
C ALA A 322 16.09 -4.43 7.46
N VAL A 323 15.25 -5.06 6.63
CA VAL A 323 14.51 -4.41 5.54
C VAL A 323 13.00 -4.31 5.79
N GLY A 324 12.56 -4.46 7.05
CA GLY A 324 11.15 -4.41 7.41
C GLY A 324 10.48 -3.09 7.02
N GLN A 325 9.28 -3.18 6.46
CA GLN A 325 8.48 -2.07 5.97
C GLN A 325 7.29 -1.80 6.90
N TYR A 326 7.48 -1.01 7.94
CA TYR A 326 6.41 -0.73 8.90
C TYR A 326 5.44 0.33 8.36
N TYR A 327 4.14 0.08 8.55
CA TYR A 327 3.05 1.04 8.29
C TYR A 327 2.72 1.88 9.52
N ALA A 328 2.71 1.26 10.69
CA ALA A 328 2.33 1.87 11.96
C ALA A 328 3.06 1.22 13.14
N ILE A 329 3.23 1.97 14.22
CA ILE A 329 3.96 1.51 15.41
C ILE A 329 3.31 2.00 16.70
N THR A 330 3.31 1.15 17.73
CA THR A 330 2.94 1.52 19.09
C THR A 330 3.80 0.79 20.12
N VAL A 331 3.71 1.21 21.38
CA VAL A 331 4.45 0.65 22.52
C VAL A 331 3.51 0.40 23.69
N ASP A 332 3.91 -0.52 24.58
CA ASP A 332 3.22 -0.77 25.84
C ASP A 332 3.96 -0.19 27.07
N ASN A 333 3.43 -0.48 28.26
CA ASN A 333 4.00 -0.09 29.55
C ASN A 333 4.71 -1.24 30.28
N ALA A 334 5.09 -2.33 29.60
CA ALA A 334 5.85 -3.41 30.21
C ALA A 334 7.29 -2.95 30.56
N LYS A 335 8.02 -3.75 31.36
CA LYS A 335 9.43 -3.48 31.71
C LYS A 335 10.29 -4.73 31.49
N PRO A 336 11.17 -4.75 30.45
CA PRO A 336 11.25 -3.77 29.36
C PRO A 336 9.93 -3.70 28.57
N TYR A 337 9.65 -2.56 27.94
CA TYR A 337 8.42 -2.39 27.15
C TYR A 337 8.51 -3.19 25.85
N ASN A 338 7.36 -3.50 25.26
CA ASN A 338 7.29 -4.12 23.94
C ASN A 338 6.93 -3.10 22.88
N VAL A 339 7.46 -3.34 21.69
CA VAL A 339 7.20 -2.59 20.46
C VAL A 339 6.28 -3.44 19.59
N TYR A 340 5.17 -2.85 19.13
CA TYR A 340 4.17 -3.50 18.28
C TYR A 340 4.12 -2.77 16.94
N GLY A 341 4.10 -3.51 15.84
CA GLY A 341 4.01 -2.89 14.52
C GLY A 341 3.47 -3.80 13.44
N GLY A 342 2.84 -3.17 12.45
CA GLY A 342 2.34 -3.82 11.24
C GLY A 342 3.30 -3.62 10.07
N LEU A 343 3.65 -4.70 9.39
CA LEU A 343 4.56 -4.72 8.25
C LEU A 343 3.81 -4.94 6.94
N GLN A 344 4.28 -4.33 5.86
CA GLN A 344 3.91 -4.75 4.50
C GLN A 344 4.26 -6.23 4.28
N ASP A 345 3.29 -6.99 3.76
CA ASP A 345 3.26 -8.41 3.38
C ASP A 345 3.66 -9.44 4.46
N ASN A 346 4.16 -8.97 5.60
CA ASN A 346 4.75 -9.82 6.63
C ASN A 346 3.98 -9.80 7.96
N GLY A 347 2.76 -9.23 7.97
CA GLY A 347 1.85 -9.23 9.11
C GLY A 347 2.26 -8.31 10.26
N SER A 348 1.56 -8.43 11.40
CA SER A 348 1.86 -7.65 12.60
C SER A 348 2.68 -8.46 13.59
N TRP A 349 3.61 -7.80 14.27
CA TRP A 349 4.55 -8.40 15.22
C TRP A 349 4.67 -7.56 16.49
N TYR A 350 5.12 -8.20 17.57
CA TYR A 350 5.56 -7.50 18.77
C TYR A 350 6.77 -8.16 19.43
N GLY A 351 7.59 -7.39 20.14
CA GLY A 351 8.73 -7.91 20.87
C GLY A 351 9.36 -6.88 21.80
N PRO A 352 10.31 -7.29 22.66
CA PRO A 352 10.89 -6.41 23.67
C PRO A 352 11.79 -5.35 23.05
N SER A 353 11.71 -4.11 23.54
CA SER A 353 12.45 -2.95 23.03
C SER A 353 13.97 -3.07 23.16
N ASN A 354 14.44 -3.85 24.12
CA ASN A 354 15.86 -4.04 24.39
C ASN A 354 16.43 -5.29 23.71
N HIS A 355 15.70 -5.92 22.78
CA HIS A 355 16.23 -7.02 22.01
C HIS A 355 17.46 -6.57 21.22
N LYS A 356 18.55 -7.31 21.37
CA LYS A 356 19.73 -7.20 20.51
C LYS A 356 19.78 -8.41 19.61
N GLU A 357 19.90 -8.15 18.31
CA GLU A 357 20.02 -9.21 17.31
C GLU A 357 21.17 -10.16 17.69
N SER A 358 20.91 -11.46 17.57
CA SER A 358 21.90 -12.51 17.79
C SER A 358 21.59 -13.68 16.89
N ALA A 359 22.56 -14.12 16.08
CA ALA A 359 22.39 -15.27 15.18
C ALA A 359 22.02 -16.57 15.92
N TYR A 360 22.16 -16.60 17.25
CA TYR A 360 21.78 -17.74 18.09
C TYR A 360 20.29 -18.09 18.03
N TRP A 361 19.41 -17.15 17.65
CA TRP A 361 18.01 -17.48 17.38
C TRP A 361 17.85 -18.45 16.19
N MET A 362 18.78 -18.44 15.23
CA MET A 362 18.76 -19.35 14.08
C MET A 362 19.04 -20.80 14.51
N GLU A 363 19.86 -20.99 15.54
CA GLU A 363 20.10 -22.30 16.15
C GLU A 363 18.90 -22.78 16.97
N ARG A 364 18.31 -21.88 17.78
CA ARG A 364 17.20 -22.22 18.68
C ARG A 364 15.83 -22.29 18.00
N GLY A 365 15.68 -21.65 16.84
CA GLY A 365 14.38 -21.49 16.17
C GLY A 365 13.45 -20.49 16.86
N GLU A 366 13.95 -19.68 17.81
CA GLU A 366 13.13 -18.78 18.64
C GLU A 366 13.58 -17.33 18.48
N TYR A 367 12.89 -16.60 17.60
CA TYR A 367 13.08 -15.15 17.47
C TYR A 367 12.32 -14.39 18.58
N ALA A 368 12.90 -13.28 19.07
CA ALA A 368 12.33 -12.54 20.20
C ALA A 368 11.00 -11.86 19.88
N TYR A 369 10.80 -11.44 18.63
CA TYR A 369 9.54 -10.88 18.17
C TYR A 369 8.58 -12.01 17.79
N LYS A 370 7.32 -11.87 18.18
CA LYS A 370 6.25 -12.83 17.94
C LYS A 370 5.19 -12.24 17.03
N ARG A 371 4.68 -13.07 16.11
CA ARG A 371 3.63 -12.69 15.18
C ARG A 371 2.28 -12.59 15.90
N LEU A 372 1.53 -11.54 15.58
CA LEU A 372 0.15 -11.29 16.04
C LEU A 372 -0.86 -11.67 14.96
N GLY A 373 -0.60 -11.28 13.71
CA GLY A 373 -1.51 -11.45 12.58
C GLY A 373 -0.77 -11.61 11.25
N GLY A 374 -1.51 -11.96 10.20
CA GLY A 374 -0.98 -12.08 8.83
C GLY A 374 -1.56 -11.04 7.87
N GLY A 375 -1.37 -11.25 6.57
CA GLY A 375 -1.56 -10.23 5.53
C GLY A 375 -0.53 -9.11 5.66
N ASP A 376 -0.83 -7.92 5.14
CA ASP A 376 -0.16 -6.70 5.57
C ASP A 376 -0.58 -6.40 7.00
N GLY A 377 0.38 -6.30 7.90
CA GLY A 377 0.11 -5.84 9.25
C GLY A 377 -0.25 -4.37 9.26
N MET A 378 -1.35 -4.02 9.91
CA MET A 378 -1.80 -2.64 10.08
C MET A 378 -1.55 -2.13 11.50
N GLN A 379 -2.12 -0.98 11.84
CA GLN A 379 -2.03 -0.37 13.16
C GLN A 379 -2.38 -1.39 14.27
N ALA A 380 -1.60 -1.36 15.35
CA ALA A 380 -1.88 -2.13 16.54
C ALA A 380 -2.27 -1.20 17.70
N GLN A 381 -3.05 -1.71 18.64
CA GLN A 381 -3.33 -1.06 19.92
C GLN A 381 -3.18 -2.08 21.05
N VAL A 382 -2.73 -1.63 22.21
CA VAL A 382 -2.49 -2.47 23.38
C VAL A 382 -3.15 -1.86 24.60
N ASP A 383 -3.83 -2.69 25.38
CA ASP A 383 -4.35 -2.32 26.69
C ASP A 383 -3.18 -2.20 27.66
N ASN A 384 -2.85 -0.98 28.04
CA ASN A 384 -1.68 -0.64 28.85
C ASN A 384 -1.91 -0.86 30.35
N ARG A 385 -3.10 -1.30 30.77
CA ARG A 385 -3.38 -1.67 32.17
C ARG A 385 -2.77 -3.03 32.51
N THR A 386 -2.75 -3.96 31.55
CA THR A 386 -2.23 -5.33 31.74
C THR A 386 -1.25 -5.78 30.67
N ASN A 387 -1.20 -5.12 29.52
CA ASN A 387 -0.46 -5.50 28.31
C ASN A 387 -0.86 -6.89 27.76
N GLN A 388 -2.03 -7.41 28.15
CA GLN A 388 -2.50 -8.74 27.73
C GLN A 388 -3.42 -8.69 26.51
N LEU A 389 -4.24 -7.64 26.39
CA LEU A 389 -5.17 -7.48 25.27
C LEU A 389 -4.54 -6.61 24.18
N VAL A 390 -4.43 -7.18 22.98
CA VAL A 390 -3.85 -6.53 21.81
C VAL A 390 -4.85 -6.54 20.67
N TYR A 391 -4.95 -5.44 19.95
CA TYR A 391 -5.72 -5.30 18.72
C TYR A 391 -4.74 -5.27 17.56
N SER A 392 -4.86 -6.24 16.65
CA SER A 392 -4.00 -6.37 15.48
C SER A 392 -4.84 -6.28 14.22
N GLY A 393 -4.46 -5.42 13.29
CA GLY A 393 -5.15 -5.23 12.02
C GLY A 393 -4.44 -5.87 10.84
N SER A 394 -5.21 -6.18 9.80
CA SER A 394 -4.77 -6.34 8.42
C SER A 394 -5.51 -5.35 7.51
N GLN A 395 -5.22 -5.35 6.20
CA GLN A 395 -5.74 -4.40 5.21
C GLN A 395 -7.26 -4.18 5.33
N PHE A 396 -7.75 -3.02 4.91
CA PHE A 396 -9.20 -2.77 4.71
C PHE A 396 -10.08 -3.01 5.95
N GLY A 397 -9.53 -2.73 7.14
CA GLY A 397 -10.29 -2.75 8.38
C GLY A 397 -10.61 -4.16 8.86
N TYR A 398 -9.74 -5.14 8.63
CA TYR A 398 -9.87 -6.45 9.26
C TYR A 398 -9.05 -6.48 10.56
N TYR A 399 -9.71 -6.34 11.70
CA TYR A 399 -9.04 -6.33 13.00
C TYR A 399 -9.41 -7.54 13.84
N THR A 400 -8.47 -7.96 14.69
CA THR A 400 -8.66 -9.02 15.69
C THR A 400 -8.19 -8.53 17.05
N ARG A 401 -9.03 -8.64 18.08
CA ARG A 401 -8.60 -8.56 19.48
C ARG A 401 -8.06 -9.92 19.91
N ILE A 402 -6.89 -9.91 20.53
CA ILE A 402 -6.12 -11.08 20.92
C ILE A 402 -5.81 -10.95 22.40
N ASP A 403 -6.13 -11.99 23.17
CA ASP A 403 -5.59 -12.16 24.51
C ASP A 403 -4.26 -12.91 24.41
N LEU A 404 -3.16 -12.27 24.78
CA LEU A 404 -1.82 -12.85 24.66
C LEU A 404 -1.59 -14.03 25.61
N HIS A 405 -2.35 -14.16 26.69
CA HIS A 405 -2.23 -15.25 27.65
C HIS A 405 -3.08 -16.44 27.22
N SER A 406 -4.40 -16.27 27.07
CA SER A 406 -5.32 -17.35 26.71
C SER A 406 -5.26 -17.74 25.24
N LYS A 407 -4.70 -16.86 24.38
CA LYS A 407 -4.70 -16.96 22.92
C LYS A 407 -6.09 -16.85 22.30
N GLU A 408 -7.10 -16.43 23.05
CA GLU A 408 -8.43 -16.15 22.52
C GLU A 408 -8.35 -15.03 21.47
N ARG A 409 -9.07 -15.20 20.36
CA ARG A 409 -9.12 -14.24 19.26
C ARG A 409 -10.56 -13.89 18.93
N LYS A 410 -10.85 -12.60 18.77
CA LYS A 410 -12.16 -12.11 18.35
C LYS A 410 -12.01 -11.13 17.19
N MET A 411 -12.66 -11.40 16.07
CA MET A 411 -12.72 -10.46 14.95
C MET A 411 -13.54 -9.22 15.34
N ILE A 412 -13.04 -8.05 14.99
CA ILE A 412 -13.65 -6.75 15.24
C ILE A 412 -13.67 -5.98 13.94
N ARG A 413 -14.85 -5.84 13.36
CA ARG A 413 -15.06 -5.05 12.15
C ARG A 413 -16.48 -4.46 12.17
N PRO A 414 -16.64 -3.13 12.04
CA PRO A 414 -17.96 -2.54 11.88
C PRO A 414 -18.68 -3.12 10.67
N THR A 415 -19.99 -3.29 10.77
CA THR A 415 -20.86 -3.74 9.66
C THR A 415 -21.84 -2.65 9.27
N HIS A 416 -22.33 -2.69 8.04
CA HIS A 416 -23.43 -1.86 7.55
C HIS A 416 -24.78 -2.57 7.70
N ARG A 417 -25.88 -1.80 7.60
CA ARG A 417 -27.24 -2.31 7.66
C ARG A 417 -27.80 -2.58 6.26
N MET A 418 -28.79 -3.47 6.17
CA MET A 418 -29.52 -3.70 4.92
C MET A 418 -30.05 -2.38 4.33
N GLY A 419 -29.77 -2.14 3.05
CA GLY A 419 -30.10 -0.90 2.35
C GLY A 419 -28.99 0.15 2.30
N GLU A 420 -27.99 0.05 3.19
CA GLU A 420 -26.77 0.87 3.10
C GLU A 420 -25.75 0.21 2.16
N PHE A 421 -24.89 1.02 1.53
CA PHE A 421 -23.71 0.51 0.84
C PHE A 421 -22.65 -0.03 1.82
N PRO A 422 -21.81 -1.00 1.40
CA PRO A 422 -20.67 -1.45 2.19
C PRO A 422 -19.83 -0.27 2.70
N LEU A 423 -19.37 -0.40 3.94
CA LEU A 423 -18.43 0.56 4.52
C LEU A 423 -17.12 0.53 3.73
N ARG A 424 -16.57 1.72 3.44
CA ARG A 424 -15.26 1.86 2.81
C ARG A 424 -14.20 1.97 3.90
N PHE A 425 -13.12 1.21 3.76
CA PHE A 425 -12.05 1.15 4.73
C PHE A 425 -10.74 1.53 4.06
N ASN A 426 -9.92 2.34 4.74
CA ASN A 426 -8.59 2.64 4.24
C ASN A 426 -7.73 1.35 4.24
N TRP A 427 -6.73 1.26 3.36
CA TRP A 427 -5.71 0.22 3.42
C TRP A 427 -5.17 0.07 4.85
N GLN A 428 -4.72 1.19 5.43
CA GLN A 428 -4.34 1.32 6.82
C GLN A 428 -5.48 1.98 7.62
N THR A 429 -6.51 1.19 7.92
CA THR A 429 -7.67 1.67 8.68
C THR A 429 -7.28 2.02 10.13
N PRO A 430 -7.60 3.22 10.64
CA PRO A 430 -7.24 3.60 12.00
C PRO A 430 -8.19 3.02 13.06
N ILE A 431 -7.59 2.59 14.17
CA ILE A 431 -8.29 2.30 15.42
C ILE A 431 -7.59 3.03 16.57
N LEU A 432 -8.32 3.29 17.66
CA LEU A 432 -7.74 3.93 18.84
C LEU A 432 -8.41 3.41 20.11
N LEU A 433 -7.62 2.96 21.08
CA LEU A 433 -8.11 2.78 22.45
C LEU A 433 -8.12 4.14 23.15
N SER A 434 -9.23 4.46 23.82
CA SER A 434 -9.34 5.73 24.55
C SER A 434 -8.27 5.84 25.63
N SER A 435 -7.62 7.01 25.73
CA SER A 435 -6.65 7.30 26.78
C SER A 435 -7.30 7.43 28.16
N HIS A 436 -8.61 7.69 28.22
CA HIS A 436 -9.38 7.86 29.46
C HIS A 436 -9.95 6.54 29.97
N ASN A 437 -10.32 5.63 29.06
CA ASN A 437 -10.80 4.30 29.41
C ASN A 437 -10.56 3.31 28.26
N GLN A 438 -9.61 2.39 28.41
CA GLN A 438 -9.26 1.42 27.37
C GLN A 438 -10.29 0.29 27.16
N ASP A 439 -11.44 0.33 27.84
CA ASP A 439 -12.63 -0.43 27.42
C ASP A 439 -13.30 0.21 26.19
N ILE A 440 -12.99 1.46 25.88
CA ILE A 440 -13.53 2.19 24.74
C ILE A 440 -12.60 2.05 23.54
N LEU A 441 -13.15 1.57 22.43
CA LEU A 441 -12.46 1.44 21.14
C LEU A 441 -13.13 2.33 20.10
N TYR A 442 -12.34 3.18 19.45
CA TYR A 442 -12.75 3.95 18.27
C TYR A 442 -12.24 3.28 17.00
N TYR A 443 -13.04 3.37 15.93
CA TYR A 443 -12.78 2.67 14.67
C TYR A 443 -13.18 3.54 13.47
N GLY A 444 -12.30 3.64 12.47
CA GLY A 444 -12.55 4.39 11.24
C GLY A 444 -13.00 3.53 10.06
N SER A 445 -14.05 3.94 9.38
CA SER A 445 -14.32 3.58 7.97
C SER A 445 -14.44 4.89 7.18
N ASN A 446 -15.32 5.00 6.18
CA ASN A 446 -15.87 6.30 5.79
C ASN A 446 -16.75 6.94 6.89
N LYS A 447 -17.13 6.18 7.92
CA LYS A 447 -17.89 6.61 9.10
C LYS A 447 -17.06 6.39 10.37
N PHE A 448 -17.39 7.07 11.46
CA PHE A 448 -16.81 6.86 12.78
C PHE A 448 -17.66 5.88 13.59
N HIS A 449 -16.99 4.91 14.23
CA HIS A 449 -17.62 3.90 15.08
C HIS A 449 -17.00 3.87 16.47
N ARG A 450 -17.80 3.49 17.47
CA ARG A 450 -17.37 3.39 18.86
C ARG A 450 -17.88 2.11 19.49
N SER A 451 -17.03 1.47 20.27
CA SER A 451 -17.40 0.43 21.23
C SER A 451 -17.11 0.93 22.65
N LEU A 452 -17.97 0.59 23.60
CA LEU A 452 -17.76 0.85 25.03
C LEU A 452 -17.35 -0.42 25.79
N ASN A 453 -17.15 -1.53 25.07
CA ASN A 453 -16.91 -2.86 25.62
C ASN A 453 -15.84 -3.61 24.81
N ARG A 454 -14.68 -2.99 24.66
CA ARG A 454 -13.46 -3.57 24.08
C ARG A 454 -13.62 -4.06 22.65
N GLY A 455 -14.59 -3.54 21.89
CA GLY A 455 -14.91 -3.97 20.54
C GLY A 455 -15.89 -5.13 20.45
N ASP A 456 -16.54 -5.53 21.56
CA ASP A 456 -17.56 -6.58 21.51
C ASP A 456 -18.81 -6.14 20.76
N GLN A 457 -19.18 -4.87 20.90
CA GLN A 457 -20.26 -4.22 20.16
C GLN A 457 -19.76 -2.88 19.63
N LEU A 458 -19.81 -2.71 18.31
CA LEU A 458 -19.48 -1.46 17.63
C LEU A 458 -20.77 -0.76 17.20
N GLN A 459 -20.89 0.51 17.57
CA GLN A 459 -21.97 1.40 17.16
C GLN A 459 -21.41 2.42 16.17
N THR A 460 -22.07 2.55 15.02
CA THR A 460 -21.81 3.66 14.09
C THR A 460 -22.38 4.95 14.67
N MET A 461 -21.51 5.95 14.86
CA MET A 461 -21.86 7.20 15.53
C MET A 461 -22.05 8.38 14.57
N SER A 462 -21.61 8.24 13.31
CA SER A 462 -21.68 9.30 12.31
C SER A 462 -22.28 8.83 10.97
N GLY A 463 -22.67 9.79 10.13
CA GLY A 463 -22.75 9.58 8.68
C GLY A 463 -21.37 9.44 8.05
N ASP A 464 -21.32 9.56 6.72
CA ASP A 464 -20.03 9.64 6.00
C ASP A 464 -19.30 10.95 6.37
N LEU A 465 -18.08 10.84 6.88
CA LEU A 465 -17.26 12.00 7.28
C LEU A 465 -16.30 12.45 6.17
N SER A 466 -16.24 11.72 5.06
CA SER A 466 -15.48 12.04 3.85
C SER A 466 -16.32 12.85 2.85
N LYS A 467 -15.75 13.17 1.68
CA LYS A 467 -16.44 13.75 0.52
C LYS A 467 -17.12 12.70 -0.36
N GLY A 468 -16.95 11.41 -0.06
CA GLY A 468 -17.58 10.29 -0.75
C GLY A 468 -16.60 9.37 -1.48
N GLY A 469 -17.07 8.20 -1.88
CA GLY A 469 -16.27 7.21 -2.61
C GLY A 469 -16.04 7.57 -4.08
N LYS A 470 -15.03 6.95 -4.67
CA LYS A 470 -14.77 6.96 -6.13
C LYS A 470 -14.62 5.53 -6.63
N THR A 471 -15.12 5.27 -7.83
CA THR A 471 -14.98 3.99 -8.51
C THR A 471 -13.53 3.75 -8.91
N GLY A 472 -13.01 2.57 -8.58
CA GLY A 472 -11.68 2.13 -8.99
C GLY A 472 -11.25 0.85 -8.30
N ASP A 473 -9.94 0.60 -8.29
CA ASP A 473 -9.37 -0.65 -7.76
C ASP A 473 -9.33 -0.70 -6.23
N VAL A 474 -9.27 0.46 -5.56
CA VAL A 474 -9.19 0.53 -4.10
C VAL A 474 -10.18 1.56 -3.51
N PRO A 475 -10.70 1.33 -2.29
CA PRO A 475 -11.60 2.27 -1.63
C PRO A 475 -10.99 3.66 -1.44
N PHE A 476 -11.82 4.69 -1.61
CA PHE A 476 -11.49 6.11 -1.40
C PHE A 476 -12.57 6.80 -0.57
N GLY A 477 -12.26 7.95 0.03
CA GLY A 477 -13.17 8.65 0.93
C GLY A 477 -13.31 7.87 2.23
N THR A 478 -12.18 7.67 2.92
CA THR A 478 -12.04 6.85 4.13
C THR A 478 -11.26 7.60 5.21
N ILE A 479 -11.58 7.33 6.49
CA ILE A 479 -10.84 7.88 7.63
C ILE A 479 -9.45 7.24 7.69
N THR A 480 -8.42 8.07 7.86
CA THR A 480 -7.00 7.68 7.86
C THR A 480 -6.36 7.85 9.23
N THR A 481 -6.93 8.69 10.09
CA THR A 481 -6.39 8.96 11.42
C THR A 481 -7.49 9.32 12.41
N ILE A 482 -7.31 8.90 13.67
CA ILE A 482 -8.18 9.20 14.81
C ILE A 482 -7.27 9.59 15.98
N THR A 483 -7.60 10.68 16.66
CA THR A 483 -6.97 11.08 17.93
C THR A 483 -8.03 11.50 18.92
N GLU A 484 -7.91 11.04 20.16
CA GLU A 484 -8.65 11.59 21.30
C GLU A 484 -7.71 12.50 22.10
N SER A 485 -8.22 13.62 22.60
CA SER A 485 -7.46 14.49 23.49
C SER A 485 -7.19 13.77 24.81
N PRO A 486 -5.92 13.66 25.26
CA PRO A 486 -5.62 13.10 26.57
C PRO A 486 -6.09 14.02 27.72
N LEU A 487 -6.45 15.27 27.42
CA LEU A 487 -6.91 16.25 28.41
C LEU A 487 -8.43 16.25 28.60
N ARG A 488 -9.19 15.73 27.63
CA ARG A 488 -10.65 15.74 27.67
C ARG A 488 -11.26 14.54 26.96
N PHE A 489 -11.97 13.72 27.73
CA PHE A 489 -12.76 12.61 27.19
C PHE A 489 -13.78 13.11 26.16
N GLY A 490 -13.89 12.39 25.04
CA GLY A 490 -14.85 12.69 23.98
C GLY A 490 -14.51 13.90 23.10
N LEU A 491 -13.36 14.56 23.32
CA LEU A 491 -12.77 15.52 22.38
C LEU A 491 -11.92 14.76 21.36
N ILE A 492 -12.47 14.53 20.17
CA ILE A 492 -11.88 13.64 19.15
C ILE A 492 -11.75 14.39 17.83
N TYR A 493 -10.64 14.15 17.14
CA TYR A 493 -10.41 14.61 15.78
C TYR A 493 -10.16 13.43 14.86
N ILE A 494 -10.58 13.57 13.61
CA ILE A 494 -10.34 12.61 12.53
C ILE A 494 -9.86 13.32 11.28
N GLY A 495 -9.15 12.59 10.41
CA GLY A 495 -8.79 13.01 9.06
C GLY A 495 -9.12 11.92 8.04
N THR A 496 -9.28 12.30 6.76
CA THR A 496 -9.59 11.38 5.66
C THR A 496 -8.57 11.44 4.51
N ASP A 497 -8.60 10.42 3.66
CA ASP A 497 -7.77 10.33 2.45
C ASP A 497 -8.14 11.35 1.35
N ASP A 498 -9.32 11.95 1.44
CA ASP A 498 -9.84 13.00 0.54
C ASP A 498 -9.82 14.41 1.15
N GLY A 499 -9.14 14.57 2.29
CA GLY A 499 -8.79 15.88 2.83
C GLY A 499 -9.82 16.53 3.75
N THR A 500 -10.79 15.79 4.28
CA THR A 500 -11.64 16.30 5.37
C THR A 500 -10.95 16.13 6.71
N ILE A 501 -11.15 17.12 7.59
CA ILE A 501 -10.72 17.08 8.99
C ILE A 501 -11.94 17.47 9.81
N GLN A 502 -12.31 16.64 10.78
CA GLN A 502 -13.52 16.85 11.57
C GLN A 502 -13.23 16.74 13.06
N LEU A 503 -13.99 17.52 13.83
CA LEU A 503 -13.92 17.61 15.28
C LEU A 503 -15.27 17.23 15.90
N THR A 504 -15.23 16.43 16.96
CA THR A 504 -16.34 16.20 17.87
C THR A 504 -15.92 16.52 19.30
N LYS A 505 -16.83 17.13 20.08
CA LYS A 505 -16.61 17.44 21.50
C LYS A 505 -17.51 16.62 22.43
N ASP A 506 -18.27 15.68 21.89
CA ASP A 506 -19.31 14.90 22.56
C ASP A 506 -19.19 13.38 22.28
N GLY A 507 -17.95 12.92 22.00
CA GLY A 507 -17.65 11.51 21.81
C GLY A 507 -18.20 10.91 20.52
N GLY A 508 -18.38 11.73 19.48
CA GLY A 508 -18.75 11.33 18.13
C GLY A 508 -20.22 11.52 17.75
N THR A 509 -21.01 12.20 18.57
CA THR A 509 -22.46 12.42 18.32
C THR A 509 -22.68 13.56 17.33
N THR A 510 -21.92 14.66 17.48
CA THR A 510 -21.92 15.78 16.54
C THR A 510 -20.52 16.06 15.99
N TRP A 511 -20.45 16.48 14.73
CA TRP A 511 -19.21 16.70 14.00
C TRP A 511 -19.17 18.07 13.35
N THR A 512 -18.03 18.74 13.48
CA THR A 512 -17.74 20.03 12.85
C THR A 512 -16.55 19.87 11.91
N MET A 513 -16.74 20.22 10.64
CA MET A 513 -15.67 20.22 9.66
C MET A 513 -14.73 21.41 9.87
N LEU A 514 -13.43 21.14 9.93
CA LEU A 514 -12.37 22.12 10.17
C LEU A 514 -11.65 22.51 8.87
N GLY A 515 -10.82 23.55 8.95
CA GLY A 515 -9.86 23.90 7.89
C GLY A 515 -10.45 24.55 6.63
N LYS A 516 -11.76 24.82 6.57
CA LYS A 516 -12.38 25.52 5.45
C LYS A 516 -11.85 26.97 5.35
N PRO A 517 -11.51 27.45 4.14
CA PRO A 517 -11.20 28.86 3.93
C PRO A 517 -12.37 29.77 4.33
N ALA A 518 -12.07 30.90 4.96
CA ALA A 518 -13.01 31.96 5.29
C ALA A 518 -12.38 33.32 5.00
N LYS A 519 -13.18 34.40 4.90
CA LYS A 519 -12.71 35.75 4.49
C LYS A 519 -11.45 36.28 5.20
N LYS A 520 -11.15 35.82 6.44
CA LYS A 520 -9.97 36.22 7.23
C LYS A 520 -9.08 35.04 7.66
N ASN A 521 -9.36 33.83 7.18
CA ASN A 521 -8.59 32.65 7.50
C ASN A 521 -8.33 31.88 6.20
N PRO A 522 -7.08 31.77 5.72
CA PRO A 522 -6.78 31.04 4.48
C PRO A 522 -7.20 29.56 4.54
N GLY A 523 -7.44 29.03 5.75
CA GLY A 523 -7.78 27.63 5.95
C GLY A 523 -6.57 26.72 5.75
N LEU A 524 -6.85 25.45 5.54
CA LEU A 524 -5.86 24.45 5.17
C LEU A 524 -5.89 24.19 3.66
N PRO A 525 -4.79 23.72 3.05
CA PRO A 525 -4.86 23.11 1.72
C PRO A 525 -5.96 22.04 1.67
N GLN A 526 -6.79 22.09 0.63
CA GLN A 526 -7.91 21.16 0.46
C GLN A 526 -7.49 19.99 -0.43
N ASP A 527 -8.24 18.88 -0.35
CA ASP A 527 -8.12 17.70 -1.22
C ASP A 527 -6.79 16.92 -1.08
N LEU A 528 -5.97 17.24 -0.08
CA LEU A 528 -4.76 16.48 0.25
C LEU A 528 -5.07 15.36 1.25
N TYR A 529 -4.32 14.26 1.16
CA TYR A 529 -4.42 13.15 2.11
C TYR A 529 -4.05 13.61 3.52
N VAL A 530 -4.94 13.43 4.51
CA VAL A 530 -4.63 13.75 5.90
C VAL A 530 -3.83 12.60 6.50
N SER A 531 -2.51 12.76 6.63
CA SER A 531 -1.62 11.71 7.14
C SER A 531 -1.65 11.61 8.66
N ARG A 532 -1.88 12.72 9.37
CA ARG A 532 -2.00 12.71 10.83
C ARG A 532 -2.81 13.87 11.37
N VAL A 533 -3.63 13.61 12.39
CA VAL A 533 -4.18 14.62 13.29
C VAL A 533 -3.81 14.24 14.72
N VAL A 534 -3.30 15.17 15.52
CA VAL A 534 -2.88 14.90 16.91
C VAL A 534 -3.42 15.98 17.83
N ALA A 535 -4.27 15.60 18.78
CA ALA A 535 -4.69 16.47 19.86
C ALA A 535 -3.55 16.63 20.87
N SER A 536 -3.29 17.86 21.32
CA SER A 536 -2.15 18.13 22.19
C SER A 536 -2.34 17.53 23.58
N LYS A 537 -1.23 17.04 24.15
CA LYS A 537 -1.16 16.63 25.56
C LYS A 537 -0.92 17.79 26.52
N TRP A 538 -0.55 18.95 25.99
CA TRP A 538 -0.17 20.13 26.78
C TRP A 538 -1.26 21.19 26.84
N LYS A 539 -2.13 21.27 25.84
CA LYS A 539 -3.20 22.27 25.80
C LYS A 539 -4.45 21.75 25.08
N GLU A 540 -5.61 21.81 25.75
CA GLU A 540 -6.87 21.24 25.24
C GLU A 540 -7.27 21.78 23.85
N GLY A 541 -7.08 23.09 23.62
CA GLY A 541 -7.39 23.74 22.34
C GLY A 541 -6.37 23.49 21.23
N ARG A 542 -5.23 22.87 21.51
CA ARG A 542 -4.17 22.70 20.53
C ARG A 542 -4.33 21.39 19.76
N VAL A 543 -4.19 21.47 18.44
CA VAL A 543 -4.20 20.32 17.53
C VAL A 543 -3.19 20.52 16.40
N TYR A 544 -2.51 19.45 16.01
CA TYR A 544 -1.59 19.41 14.88
C TYR A 544 -2.19 18.61 13.73
N VAL A 545 -1.88 19.03 12.50
CA VAL A 545 -2.29 18.35 11.26
C VAL A 545 -1.10 18.22 10.33
N CYS A 546 -0.92 17.02 9.77
CA CYS A 546 -0.01 16.74 8.66
C CYS A 546 -0.84 16.40 7.43
N LEU A 547 -0.47 16.99 6.28
CA LEU A 547 -1.11 16.72 4.99
C LEU A 547 -0.06 16.18 4.00
N ASN A 548 -0.51 15.36 3.06
CA ASN A 548 0.36 14.71 2.09
C ASN A 548 -0.24 14.81 0.67
N GLY A 549 0.57 15.31 -0.28
CA GLY A 549 0.21 15.49 -1.69
C GLY A 549 0.89 14.53 -2.66
N TYR A 550 1.65 13.53 -2.18
CA TYR A 550 2.45 12.66 -3.07
C TYR A 550 1.62 11.90 -4.11
N ARG A 551 0.33 11.66 -3.82
CA ARG A 551 -0.63 11.02 -4.74
C ARG A 551 -1.06 11.91 -5.91
N ASP A 552 -0.48 13.09 -6.02
CA ASP A 552 -0.55 14.01 -7.15
C ASP A 552 0.87 14.48 -7.58
N ASP A 553 1.92 13.74 -7.18
CA ASP A 553 3.35 14.12 -7.30
C ASP A 553 3.64 15.53 -6.73
N HIS A 554 2.92 15.91 -5.67
CA HIS A 554 3.08 17.17 -4.95
C HIS A 554 3.77 16.96 -3.61
N PHE A 555 5.02 17.41 -3.51
CA PHE A 555 5.90 17.09 -2.39
C PHE A 555 6.09 18.22 -1.38
N THR A 556 5.31 19.31 -1.42
CA THR A 556 5.43 20.35 -0.38
C THR A 556 5.15 19.77 1.02
N ALA A 557 6.05 20.01 1.97
CA ALA A 557 5.88 19.61 3.36
C ALA A 557 4.78 20.46 4.04
N TYR A 558 3.70 19.81 4.46
CA TYR A 558 2.55 20.46 5.09
C TYR A 558 2.36 20.03 6.55
N VAL A 559 2.74 20.92 7.46
CA VAL A 559 2.51 20.78 8.89
C VAL A 559 1.79 22.02 9.41
N PHE A 560 0.71 21.83 10.12
CA PHE A 560 -0.10 22.91 10.69
C PHE A 560 -0.39 22.68 12.16
N MET A 561 -0.54 23.78 12.89
CA MET A 561 -0.97 23.81 14.28
C MET A 561 -2.12 24.80 14.44
N SER A 562 -3.11 24.41 15.22
CA SER A 562 -4.15 25.29 15.75
C SER A 562 -4.02 25.36 17.27
N GLU A 563 -4.41 26.49 17.85
CA GLU A 563 -4.41 26.75 19.30
C GLU A 563 -5.83 26.95 19.85
N ASP A 564 -6.86 26.81 18.99
CA ASP A 564 -8.26 27.20 19.22
C ASP A 564 -9.27 26.16 18.68
N PHE A 565 -8.95 24.87 18.79
CA PHE A 565 -9.77 23.74 18.33
C PHE A 565 -9.96 23.67 16.81
N GLY A 566 -8.97 24.13 16.04
CA GLY A 566 -8.99 24.08 14.57
C GLY A 566 -9.73 25.23 13.90
N GLN A 567 -10.04 26.31 14.64
CA GLN A 567 -10.71 27.49 14.10
C GLN A 567 -9.73 28.36 13.30
N SER A 568 -8.46 28.42 13.70
CA SER A 568 -7.37 29.06 12.97
C SER A 568 -6.13 28.16 12.91
N TRP A 569 -5.31 28.33 11.85
CA TRP A 569 -4.17 27.48 11.57
C TRP A 569 -2.90 28.29 11.31
N LYS A 570 -1.79 27.84 11.90
CA LYS A 570 -0.43 28.30 11.63
C LYS A 570 0.35 27.18 10.96
N GLN A 571 0.96 27.47 9.80
CA GLN A 571 1.90 26.54 9.18
C GLN A 571 3.22 26.50 9.96
N LEU A 572 3.75 25.30 10.19
CA LEU A 572 5.02 25.00 10.83
C LEU A 572 6.04 24.53 9.80
N GLY A 573 7.34 24.57 10.15
CA GLY A 573 8.43 23.95 9.37
C GLY A 573 8.49 24.36 7.90
N LYS A 574 8.41 25.67 7.61
CA LYS A 574 8.42 26.18 6.23
C LYS A 574 9.74 25.95 5.49
N GLU A 575 10.79 25.63 6.23
CA GLU A 575 12.14 25.31 5.78
C GLU A 575 12.37 23.81 5.53
N LEU A 576 11.39 22.95 5.83
CA LEU A 576 11.50 21.53 5.58
C LEU A 576 11.71 21.27 4.07
N PRO A 577 12.49 20.23 3.70
CA PRO A 577 12.60 19.80 2.32
C PRO A 577 11.23 19.47 1.71
N PRO A 578 11.08 19.58 0.38
CA PRO A 578 9.87 19.16 -0.31
C PRO A 578 9.78 17.63 -0.33
N GLU A 579 9.25 17.07 0.76
CA GLU A 579 8.95 15.66 0.90
C GLU A 579 7.63 15.43 1.67
N PRO A 580 6.95 14.31 1.42
CA PRO A 580 5.74 13.92 2.14
C PRO A 580 5.92 13.86 3.66
N VAL A 581 4.94 14.40 4.40
CA VAL A 581 4.92 14.35 5.87
C VAL A 581 3.91 13.30 6.33
N ASN A 582 4.33 12.39 7.21
CA ASN A 582 3.53 11.23 7.62
C ASN A 582 3.02 11.31 9.07
N VAL A 583 3.81 11.91 9.97
CA VAL A 583 3.52 11.84 11.41
C VAL A 583 4.18 12.97 12.19
N ILE A 584 3.49 13.45 13.23
CA ILE A 584 4.01 14.37 14.23
C ILE A 584 3.72 13.86 15.64
N ARG A 585 4.63 14.13 16.60
CA ARG A 585 4.46 13.85 18.03
C ARG A 585 4.96 15.03 18.87
N GLU A 586 4.25 15.34 19.95
CA GLU A 586 4.75 16.22 21.00
C GLU A 586 5.68 15.45 21.93
N ASP A 587 6.74 16.11 22.41
CA ASP A 587 7.56 15.56 23.48
C ASP A 587 6.75 15.44 24.78
N PRO A 588 6.93 14.35 25.55
CA PRO A 588 6.15 14.11 26.75
C PRO A 588 6.54 14.97 27.94
N LYS A 589 7.68 15.67 27.91
CA LYS A 589 8.23 16.45 29.02
C LYS A 589 8.40 17.94 28.70
N GLU A 590 8.55 18.30 27.43
CA GLU A 590 8.82 19.68 26.99
C GLU A 590 7.86 20.12 25.86
N PRO A 591 6.89 21.03 26.10
CA PRO A 591 5.87 21.42 25.12
C PRO A 591 6.40 22.17 23.88
N ALA A 592 7.66 22.60 23.90
CA ALA A 592 8.31 23.26 22.76
C ALA A 592 8.93 22.25 21.77
N ILE A 593 9.09 20.98 22.18
CA ILE A 593 9.75 19.97 21.37
C ILE A 593 8.71 19.18 20.56
N LEU A 594 8.94 19.08 19.25
CA LEU A 594 8.11 18.31 18.32
C LEU A 594 9.00 17.36 17.52
N TYR A 595 8.52 16.14 17.30
CA TYR A 595 9.18 15.14 16.45
C TYR A 595 8.32 14.92 15.20
N LEU A 596 8.95 14.92 14.02
CA LEU A 596 8.30 14.81 12.72
C LEU A 596 8.89 13.64 11.93
N GLY A 597 8.06 12.78 11.37
CA GLY A 597 8.45 11.73 10.43
C GLY A 597 7.95 12.03 9.02
N THR A 598 8.82 11.86 8.05
CA THR A 598 8.62 12.19 6.63
C THR A 598 9.16 11.08 5.74
N ASP A 599 8.98 11.20 4.42
CA ASP A 599 9.63 10.29 3.47
C ASP A 599 11.15 10.48 3.38
N GLY A 600 11.69 11.58 3.94
CA GLY A 600 13.13 11.87 4.01
C GLY A 600 13.82 11.44 5.29
N GLY A 601 13.07 11.18 6.36
CA GLY A 601 13.59 10.78 7.67
C GLY A 601 12.86 11.44 8.84
N VAL A 602 13.57 11.58 9.96
CA VAL A 602 13.05 12.16 11.22
C VAL A 602 13.65 13.55 11.47
N TYR A 603 12.81 14.48 11.91
CA TYR A 603 13.22 15.82 12.35
C TYR A 603 12.74 16.11 13.77
N ALA A 604 13.47 16.96 14.49
CA ALA A 604 13.08 17.49 15.78
C ALA A 604 13.08 19.03 15.75
N SER A 605 12.03 19.64 16.28
CA SER A 605 11.95 21.07 16.56
C SER A 605 12.18 21.29 18.05
N LEU A 606 12.84 22.41 18.41
CA LEU A 606 13.03 22.84 19.80
C LEU A 606 12.22 24.10 20.15
N ASP A 607 11.51 24.70 19.20
CA ASP A 607 10.89 26.02 19.33
C ASP A 607 9.41 26.06 18.93
N GLY A 608 8.70 24.95 19.10
CA GLY A 608 7.27 24.83 18.78
C GLY A 608 6.97 24.74 17.28
N GLY A 609 7.92 24.26 16.48
CA GLY A 609 7.78 23.99 15.05
C GLY A 609 8.12 25.18 14.16
N ASN A 610 8.83 26.18 14.66
CA ASN A 610 9.33 27.26 13.80
C ASN A 610 10.58 26.82 13.05
N ARG A 611 11.40 25.93 13.62
CA ARG A 611 12.55 25.32 12.97
C ARG A 611 12.67 23.84 13.29
N PHE A 612 12.93 23.03 12.27
CA PHE A 612 13.20 21.60 12.36
C PHE A 612 14.66 21.28 12.03
N HIS A 613 15.24 20.38 12.81
CA HIS A 613 16.59 19.86 12.65
C HIS A 613 16.53 18.37 12.38
N ALA A 614 17.34 17.88 11.44
CA ALA A 614 17.44 16.45 11.17
C ALA A 614 17.85 15.67 12.44
N PHE A 615 17.15 14.59 12.74
CA PHE A 615 17.38 13.73 13.90
C PHE A 615 17.87 12.34 13.45
N THR A 616 19.10 12.28 12.94
CA THR A 616 19.52 11.23 11.98
C THR A 616 20.84 10.51 12.29
N LYS A 617 21.39 10.55 13.51
CA LYS A 617 22.76 10.04 13.79
C LYS A 617 23.09 8.70 13.11
N ASP A 618 22.25 7.68 13.32
CA ASP A 618 22.43 6.33 12.75
C ASP A 618 21.33 5.98 11.73
N LEU A 619 20.49 6.95 11.37
CA LEU A 619 19.40 6.78 10.41
C LEU A 619 19.91 7.10 9.00
N PRO A 620 19.73 6.22 7.99
CA PRO A 620 20.08 6.54 6.61
C PRO A 620 19.38 7.82 6.13
N VAL A 621 20.06 8.56 5.26
CA VAL A 621 19.46 9.72 4.58
C VAL A 621 18.36 9.21 3.62
N SER A 622 17.25 9.93 3.53
CA SER A 622 16.14 9.64 2.61
C SER A 622 15.51 8.27 2.83
N ILE A 623 15.12 7.99 4.07
CA ILE A 623 14.34 6.80 4.41
C ILE A 623 12.91 7.18 4.83
N PRO A 624 11.88 6.56 4.26
CA PRO A 624 10.52 6.87 4.67
C PRO A 624 10.23 6.44 6.11
N VAL A 625 9.66 7.36 6.87
CA VAL A 625 9.21 7.17 8.25
C VAL A 625 7.70 7.39 8.28
N HIS A 626 6.94 6.31 8.37
CA HIS A 626 5.48 6.37 8.32
C HIS A 626 4.85 6.62 9.70
N ASP A 627 5.51 6.21 10.79
CA ASP A 627 4.97 6.40 12.13
C ASP A 627 6.05 6.52 13.20
N LEU A 628 5.66 7.16 14.31
CA LEU A 628 6.49 7.39 15.49
C LEU A 628 5.69 7.00 16.75
N ALA A 629 6.32 6.34 17.71
CA ALA A 629 5.76 6.10 19.04
C ALA A 629 6.74 6.58 20.12
N ILE A 630 6.21 7.11 21.22
CA ILE A 630 7.02 7.55 22.36
C ILE A 630 6.68 6.67 23.55
N GLN A 631 7.70 6.10 24.17
CA GLN A 631 7.56 5.47 25.49
C GLN A 631 7.98 6.49 26.55
N GLU A 632 7.01 7.00 27.31
CA GLU A 632 7.20 8.17 28.17
C GLU A 632 8.10 7.90 29.39
N GLU A 633 8.02 6.70 29.97
CA GLU A 633 8.82 6.33 31.15
C GLU A 633 10.29 6.11 30.79
N ALA A 634 10.55 5.32 29.74
CA ALA A 634 11.88 5.09 29.19
C ALA A 634 12.47 6.35 28.54
N ASN A 635 11.62 7.32 28.18
CA ASN A 635 12.00 8.56 27.49
C ASN A 635 12.67 8.27 26.14
N GLU A 636 12.04 7.39 25.36
CA GLU A 636 12.55 6.88 24.09
C GLU A 636 11.53 7.10 22.96
N LEU A 637 12.06 7.40 21.77
CA LEU A 637 11.34 7.46 20.51
C LEU A 637 11.58 6.16 19.75
N VAL A 638 10.49 5.52 19.34
CA VAL A 638 10.47 4.39 18.43
C VAL A 638 10.09 4.90 17.04
N VAL A 639 10.95 4.65 16.06
CA VAL A 639 10.83 5.11 14.68
C VAL A 639 10.50 3.91 13.80
N ALA A 640 9.31 3.93 13.17
CA ALA A 640 8.93 2.93 12.17
C ALA A 640 9.30 3.41 10.78
N THR A 641 10.30 2.77 10.20
CA THR A 641 10.72 3.04 8.83
C THR A 641 10.03 2.09 7.85
N HIS A 642 9.90 2.53 6.61
CA HIS A 642 9.40 1.71 5.52
C HIS A 642 10.58 1.20 4.67
N GLY A 643 11.26 0.15 5.15
CA GLY A 643 12.39 -0.49 4.45
C GLY A 643 13.69 -0.58 5.24
N ARG A 644 13.72 -0.12 6.51
CA ARG A 644 14.87 -0.22 7.43
C ARG A 644 14.47 -0.67 8.84
N SER A 645 13.33 -1.35 8.98
CA SER A 645 12.80 -1.85 10.26
C SER A 645 12.57 -0.72 11.30
N ILE A 646 12.96 -0.95 12.56
CA ILE A 646 12.69 -0.07 13.70
C ILE A 646 14.00 0.51 14.23
N TYR A 647 13.98 1.79 14.58
CA TYR A 647 15.02 2.42 15.39
C TYR A 647 14.44 2.85 16.74
N ILE A 648 15.22 2.72 17.81
CA ILE A 648 14.87 3.19 19.15
C ILE A 648 15.97 4.11 19.64
N GLY A 649 15.61 5.32 20.07
CA GLY A 649 16.57 6.32 20.52
C GLY A 649 16.06 7.15 21.69
N SER A 650 16.97 7.58 22.57
CA SER A 650 16.62 8.42 23.72
C SER A 650 16.22 9.84 23.30
N LEU A 651 15.18 10.37 23.93
CA LEU A 651 14.75 11.78 23.81
C LEU A 651 15.58 12.73 24.66
N LYS A 652 16.31 12.21 25.65
CA LYS A 652 17.07 13.02 26.61
C LYS A 652 18.05 14.01 25.96
N PRO A 653 18.84 13.64 24.92
CA PRO A 653 19.75 14.58 24.29
C PRO A 653 19.04 15.81 23.69
N VAL A 654 17.85 15.63 23.09
CA VAL A 654 17.05 16.70 22.49
C VAL A 654 16.50 17.64 23.58
N GLN A 655 15.98 17.06 24.66
CA GLN A 655 15.51 17.80 25.84
C GLN A 655 16.64 18.59 26.54
N ASP A 656 17.83 18.00 26.67
CA ASP A 656 18.99 18.65 27.27
C ASP A 656 19.51 19.81 26.39
N LEU A 657 19.43 19.70 25.06
CA LEU A 657 19.79 20.76 24.12
C LEU A 657 18.90 22.00 24.31
N LEU A 658 17.58 21.82 24.46
CA LEU A 658 16.65 22.92 24.74
C LEU A 658 17.02 23.64 26.04
N LYS A 659 17.27 22.90 27.12
CA LYS A 659 17.63 23.47 28.43
C LYS A 659 18.91 24.30 28.39
N LYS A 660 19.91 23.82 27.63
CA LYS A 660 21.16 24.57 27.40
C LYS A 660 20.94 25.86 26.63
N ASP A 661 20.07 25.86 25.61
CA ASP A 661 19.77 27.09 24.85
C ASP A 661 19.02 28.13 25.71
N GLN A 662 18.09 27.67 26.54
CA GLN A 662 17.38 28.55 27.49
C GLN A 662 18.33 29.11 28.56
N GLY A 663 19.25 28.29 29.09
CA GLY A 663 20.23 28.71 30.10
C GLY A 663 21.32 29.66 29.60
N LYS A 664 21.44 29.88 28.27
CA LYS A 664 22.33 30.90 27.67
C LYS A 664 21.62 32.24 27.41
N LYS A 665 20.28 32.25 27.43
CA LYS A 665 19.45 33.45 27.19
C LYS A 665 19.02 34.14 28.49
N ASN A 666 19.19 33.47 29.63
CA ASN A 666 19.13 34.02 30.98
C ASN A 666 20.54 34.28 31.48
#